data_AF-A0A5A8BXV6-F1
#
_entry.id   AF-A0A5A8BXV6-F1
#
_cell.length_a   1.000
_cell.length_b   1.000
_cell.length_c   1.000
_cell.angle_alpha   90.00
_cell.angle_beta   90.00
_cell.angle_gamma   90.00
#
_symmetry.space_group_name_H-M   'P 1'
#
loop_
_entity.id
_entity.type
_entity.pdbx_description
1 polymer ?
#
loop_
_entity_poly.entity_id
_entity_poly.type
_entity_poly.pdbx_seq_one_letter_code
_entity_poly.pdbx_strand_id
1 'polypeptide(L)'
;MQLATPFPSVHEAVSHFGQATQSVQLTSTLVTNMARIFAAAASKSPLLLVGPPGAGKTLAVLQTAKLVGVACARINCSQSITVEQLFGSIMLVVRNGVRVFEWQDGSITRALRAGCWVLLDEVNLCPPEVLDALSPLLQHSDRRIPIPGHPAWTAPKFVSASSGRVLGTMNPASVGGNRGRLPRSIANLFTRVQLSECSEDELLEIAQCLFQELLPHPDPSSGRYVAITPKQLQSVFEAHLEIAKLVNDRTVGVAGGRHELNMRDLAKLRDVLRGTSRDFADHCRLLVDSPSERGHHTSTQAASGGDPQGTPAGSLARSGRTASSDLRALALRRCAELVYSAQFPDPDDQARICKALDKALPLSPELSLLASTLSADTSFPSILRVGTVFMQVESEAESTRSAPVPLVHTSSTLARLERLGAAIQSERGILLEGPACSGKTALVTELARLAKRTLVVIPLHMDTEVSDLIGQWQPVYRAADDSAALVESSRLLERSMLDVIGLAGPWLCRSDTPEQNSAFMRVIQCIKTCALLQGTAALDSLSLGTDLDLPADASRMQRALAAAKLLLVQCMDLRRLSGRNALPRWVASELVAAERKLRRWRAQAKREVEQAARHELAFRFVESPLVNAVRNGHWVLLDNVNCAPPDVVERLNSLLEEDPVLGLHEHADGEELTRANEGVHPRFRIIACANGQRPEAHKLSGAFLNRMLRIWLAPLDAGLAEVDGSEAGAKALDAHDATAITAFAFADVVGGQQVARLLALAHGKAKKCFESSPLLAGHGFPITFRNLLNAAKFARHLVEQGRSPTAAAAAGFIRNYVAGVEPQEGRARLLSELVCVLKCPAVVSATSSVSAGASQGAAGPQAMVQGLQLAMREVEAACAASV
;
A
#
# COMPACT_ATOMS: atom_id res chain seq x y z
N MET A 1 -47.18 -4.58 -28.04
CA MET A 1 -46.71 -4.16 -26.70
C MET A 1 -46.10 -5.37 -25.98
N GLN A 2 -44.78 -5.55 -26.00
CA GLN A 2 -44.04 -6.49 -25.13
C GLN A 2 -42.53 -6.35 -25.40
N LEU A 3 -41.87 -5.38 -24.76
CA LEU A 3 -40.40 -5.27 -24.66
C LEU A 3 -40.01 -4.59 -23.35
N ALA A 4 -40.42 -5.20 -22.23
CA ALA A 4 -39.74 -4.94 -20.97
C ALA A 4 -38.43 -5.72 -21.01
N THR A 5 -37.29 -5.02 -20.97
CA THR A 5 -36.01 -5.66 -20.63
C THR A 5 -36.16 -6.30 -19.25
N PRO A 6 -35.81 -7.58 -19.05
CA PRO A 6 -35.88 -8.17 -17.72
C PRO A 6 -34.98 -7.35 -16.78
N PHE A 7 -35.53 -6.96 -15.63
CA PHE A 7 -34.68 -6.63 -14.50
C PHE A 7 -33.81 -7.85 -14.17
N PRO A 8 -32.58 -7.67 -13.65
CA PRO A 8 -31.83 -8.80 -13.09
C PRO A 8 -32.73 -9.53 -12.09
N SER A 9 -32.70 -10.85 -12.14
CA SER A 9 -33.55 -11.69 -11.29
C SER A 9 -33.31 -11.36 -9.81
N VAL A 10 -34.30 -11.64 -8.96
CA VAL A 10 -34.14 -11.46 -7.51
C VAL A 10 -32.93 -12.27 -6.99
N HIS A 11 -32.58 -13.38 -7.64
CA HIS A 11 -31.36 -14.14 -7.36
C HIS A 11 -30.07 -13.38 -7.71
N GLU A 12 -30.00 -12.69 -8.85
CA GLU A 12 -28.84 -11.86 -9.21
C GLU A 12 -28.73 -10.65 -8.28
N ALA A 13 -29.83 -9.97 -7.99
CA ALA A 13 -29.85 -8.86 -7.02
C ALA A 13 -29.45 -9.30 -5.60
N VAL A 14 -29.88 -10.48 -5.16
CA VAL A 14 -29.43 -11.09 -3.89
C VAL A 14 -27.96 -11.53 -3.96
N SER A 15 -27.43 -11.91 -5.13
CA SER A 15 -26.00 -12.24 -5.28
C SER A 15 -25.09 -11.01 -5.14
N HIS A 16 -25.55 -9.81 -5.53
CA HIS A 16 -24.81 -8.56 -5.29
C HIS A 16 -24.71 -8.21 -3.80
N PHE A 17 -25.77 -8.40 -3.02
CA PHE A 17 -25.74 -8.14 -1.56
C PHE A 17 -25.24 -9.35 -0.73
N GLY A 18 -25.12 -10.52 -1.35
CA GLY A 18 -24.78 -11.79 -0.70
C GLY A 18 -23.27 -12.04 -0.57
N GLN A 19 -22.54 -11.15 0.11
CA GLN A 19 -21.12 -11.40 0.42
C GLN A 19 -20.95 -12.74 1.16
N ALA A 20 -19.84 -13.44 0.84
CA ALA A 20 -19.54 -14.74 1.39
C ALA A 20 -19.47 -14.70 2.92
N THR A 21 -20.38 -15.41 3.60
CA THR A 21 -20.29 -15.53 5.06
C THR A 21 -19.23 -16.55 5.41
N GLN A 22 -18.06 -16.06 5.83
CA GLN A 22 -17.07 -16.82 6.61
C GLN A 22 -17.78 -17.60 7.75
N SER A 23 -17.15 -18.69 8.22
CA SER A 23 -17.70 -19.50 9.33
C SER A 23 -17.66 -18.74 10.65
N VAL A 24 -18.73 -18.00 10.95
CA VAL A 24 -18.88 -17.19 12.17
C VAL A 24 -19.10 -18.10 13.39
N GLN A 25 -18.21 -17.99 14.37
CA GLN A 25 -18.37 -18.60 15.68
C GLN A 25 -19.51 -17.93 16.45
N LEU A 26 -20.44 -18.72 17.00
CA LEU A 26 -21.57 -18.24 17.76
C LEU A 26 -21.23 -18.22 19.27
N THR A 27 -20.67 -17.11 19.75
CA THR A 27 -20.44 -16.89 21.18
C THR A 27 -21.75 -16.62 21.93
N SER A 28 -21.76 -16.80 23.26
CA SER A 28 -22.96 -16.64 24.09
C SER A 28 -23.52 -15.22 24.04
N THR A 29 -22.64 -14.22 24.01
CA THR A 29 -22.97 -12.80 23.84
C THR A 29 -23.52 -12.52 22.45
N LEU A 30 -22.97 -13.13 21.39
CA LEU A 30 -23.49 -12.97 20.02
C LEU A 30 -24.90 -13.56 19.91
N VAL A 31 -25.13 -14.77 20.42
CA VAL A 31 -26.47 -15.41 20.46
C VAL A 31 -27.46 -14.56 21.28
N THR A 32 -27.05 -14.04 22.43
CA THR A 32 -27.89 -13.16 23.27
C THR A 32 -28.22 -11.85 22.56
N ASN A 33 -27.25 -11.24 21.88
CA ASN A 33 -27.45 -10.02 21.09
C ASN A 33 -28.37 -10.29 19.88
N MET A 34 -28.21 -11.41 19.17
CA MET A 34 -29.11 -11.83 18.09
C MET A 34 -30.54 -12.09 18.58
N ALA A 35 -30.72 -12.72 19.75
CA ALA A 35 -32.03 -12.92 20.36
C ALA A 35 -32.74 -11.59 20.69
N ARG A 36 -31.99 -10.59 21.18
CA ARG A 36 -32.52 -9.21 21.40
C ARG A 36 -32.94 -8.55 20.09
N ILE A 37 -32.15 -8.68 19.03
CA ILE A 37 -32.48 -8.14 17.69
C ILE A 37 -33.72 -8.85 17.13
N PHE A 38 -33.81 -10.17 17.24
CA PHE A 38 -34.94 -10.97 16.78
C PHE A 38 -36.25 -10.62 17.52
N ALA A 39 -36.19 -10.47 18.85
CA ALA A 39 -37.33 -10.04 19.64
C ALA A 39 -37.79 -8.62 19.28
N ALA A 40 -36.84 -7.67 19.17
CA ALA A 40 -37.14 -6.32 18.71
C ALA A 40 -37.68 -6.31 17.27
N ALA A 41 -37.22 -7.22 16.40
CA ALA A 41 -37.64 -7.32 15.01
C ALA A 41 -39.13 -7.70 14.82
N ALA A 42 -39.84 -8.13 15.87
CA ALA A 42 -41.28 -8.34 15.84
C ALA A 42 -42.09 -7.03 15.75
N SER A 43 -41.55 -5.90 16.23
CA SER A 43 -42.25 -4.60 16.32
C SER A 43 -42.61 -3.97 14.97
N LYS A 44 -41.89 -4.35 13.92
CA LYS A 44 -41.88 -3.74 12.56
C LYS A 44 -41.38 -2.29 12.47
N SER A 45 -41.04 -1.65 13.59
CA SER A 45 -40.37 -0.34 13.61
C SER A 45 -38.91 -0.42 13.12
N PRO A 46 -38.29 0.71 12.75
CA PRO A 46 -36.85 0.80 12.55
C PRO A 46 -36.10 0.48 13.86
N LEU A 47 -34.99 -0.24 13.76
CA LEU A 47 -34.18 -0.63 14.93
C LEU A 47 -32.87 0.16 15.00
N LEU A 48 -32.50 0.67 16.17
CA LEU A 48 -31.20 1.32 16.41
C LEU A 48 -30.39 0.54 17.43
N LEU A 49 -29.31 -0.07 16.97
CA LEU A 49 -28.42 -0.91 17.76
C LEU A 49 -27.33 -0.06 18.41
N VAL A 50 -27.34 0.00 19.74
CA VAL A 50 -26.41 0.80 20.55
C VAL A 50 -25.59 -0.15 21.42
N GLY A 51 -24.27 0.02 21.42
CA GLY A 51 -23.35 -0.83 22.20
C GLY A 51 -21.89 -0.43 21.97
N PRO A 52 -20.96 -0.86 22.83
CA PRO A 52 -19.56 -0.47 22.75
C PRO A 52 -18.89 -0.83 21.40
N PRO A 53 -17.72 -0.23 21.07
CA PRO A 53 -16.89 -0.72 19.97
C PRO A 53 -16.57 -2.21 20.18
N GLY A 54 -16.31 -2.95 19.10
CA GLY A 54 -16.02 -4.40 19.18
C GLY A 54 -17.22 -5.33 19.48
N ALA A 55 -18.32 -4.84 20.04
CA ALA A 55 -19.51 -5.62 20.46
C ALA A 55 -20.35 -6.28 19.33
N GLY A 56 -19.75 -6.58 18.17
CA GLY A 56 -20.36 -7.36 17.10
C GLY A 56 -21.62 -6.76 16.45
N LYS A 57 -21.92 -5.47 16.65
CA LYS A 57 -23.21 -4.83 16.26
C LYS A 57 -23.66 -5.18 14.84
N THR A 58 -22.80 -4.93 13.86
CA THR A 58 -23.04 -5.19 12.43
C THR A 58 -23.19 -6.69 12.16
N LEU A 59 -22.33 -7.52 12.77
CA LEU A 59 -22.34 -8.98 12.63
C LEU A 59 -23.63 -9.60 13.17
N ALA A 60 -24.11 -9.14 14.33
CA ALA A 60 -25.34 -9.61 14.95
C ALA A 60 -26.57 -9.30 14.08
N VAL A 61 -26.63 -8.15 13.41
CA VAL A 61 -27.69 -7.86 12.42
C VAL A 61 -27.60 -8.84 11.24
N LEU A 62 -26.43 -8.98 10.63
CA LEU A 62 -26.23 -9.82 9.44
C LEU A 62 -26.57 -11.30 9.71
N GLN A 63 -26.15 -11.85 10.85
CA GLN A 63 -26.52 -13.22 11.24
C GLN A 63 -28.00 -13.34 11.61
N THR A 64 -28.61 -12.34 12.26
CA THR A 64 -30.06 -12.37 12.52
C THR A 64 -30.88 -12.34 11.22
N ALA A 65 -30.49 -11.50 10.26
CA ALA A 65 -31.12 -11.44 8.95
C ALA A 65 -31.00 -12.78 8.20
N LYS A 66 -29.82 -13.41 8.24
CA LYS A 66 -29.55 -14.75 7.69
C LYS A 66 -30.44 -15.83 8.33
N LEU A 67 -30.62 -15.83 9.66
CA LEU A 67 -31.53 -16.75 10.35
C LEU A 67 -33.02 -16.52 10.03
N VAL A 68 -33.41 -15.27 9.78
CA VAL A 68 -34.78 -14.90 9.36
C VAL A 68 -35.02 -15.18 7.86
N GLY A 69 -33.98 -15.52 7.10
CA GLY A 69 -34.06 -15.80 5.66
C GLY A 69 -34.20 -14.55 4.79
N VAL A 70 -33.79 -13.38 5.28
CA VAL A 70 -33.91 -12.10 4.57
C VAL A 70 -32.52 -11.53 4.27
N ALA A 71 -32.28 -11.14 3.02
CA ALA A 71 -31.04 -10.48 2.62
C ALA A 71 -30.89 -9.11 3.28
N CYS A 72 -29.66 -8.73 3.64
CA CYS A 72 -29.37 -7.46 4.30
C CYS A 72 -28.30 -6.67 3.55
N ALA A 73 -28.69 -5.52 2.98
CA ALA A 73 -27.77 -4.58 2.35
C ALA A 73 -27.15 -3.68 3.42
N ARG A 74 -25.82 -3.75 3.58
CA ARG A 74 -25.05 -2.88 4.46
C ARG A 74 -24.64 -1.60 3.72
N ILE A 75 -24.93 -0.45 4.30
CA ILE A 75 -24.48 0.86 3.83
C ILE A 75 -23.66 1.47 4.98
N ASN A 76 -22.38 1.76 4.73
CA ASN A 76 -21.51 2.39 5.71
C ASN A 76 -21.66 3.91 5.63
N CYS A 77 -22.12 4.55 6.72
CA CYS A 77 -22.32 6.00 6.75
C CYS A 77 -20.99 6.75 6.96
N SER A 78 -20.84 7.88 6.28
CA SER A 78 -19.72 8.83 6.37
C SER A 78 -20.26 10.26 6.35
N GLN A 79 -19.41 11.28 6.53
CA GLN A 79 -19.79 12.67 6.33
C GLN A 79 -19.94 13.03 4.83
N SER A 80 -19.30 12.26 3.94
CA SER A 80 -19.42 12.35 2.48
C SER A 80 -20.67 11.72 1.86
N ILE A 81 -21.44 10.92 2.60
CA ILE A 81 -22.56 10.20 1.98
C ILE A 81 -23.67 11.19 1.59
N THR A 82 -24.09 11.15 0.33
CA THR A 82 -25.07 12.12 -0.21
C THR A 82 -26.46 11.52 -0.36
N VAL A 83 -27.47 12.39 -0.53
CA VAL A 83 -28.86 11.98 -0.78
C VAL A 83 -28.96 11.20 -2.10
N GLU A 84 -28.17 11.59 -3.10
CA GLU A 84 -28.08 10.96 -4.43
C GLU A 84 -27.54 9.52 -4.34
N GLN A 85 -26.47 9.30 -3.55
CA GLN A 85 -25.87 7.98 -3.37
C GLN A 85 -26.80 6.99 -2.62
N LEU A 86 -27.60 7.53 -1.70
CA LEU A 86 -28.58 6.75 -0.94
C LEU A 86 -29.84 6.48 -1.75
N PHE A 87 -30.54 7.51 -2.20
CA PHE A 87 -31.87 7.40 -2.78
C PHE A 87 -31.85 7.26 -4.31
N GLY A 88 -30.89 7.89 -4.98
CA GLY A 88 -30.74 7.89 -6.43
C GLY A 88 -30.62 9.30 -7.02
N SER A 89 -30.33 9.35 -8.31
CA SER A 89 -30.21 10.61 -9.05
C SER A 89 -30.56 10.40 -10.52
N ILE A 90 -30.71 11.52 -11.25
CA ILE A 90 -30.85 11.50 -12.70
C ILE A 90 -29.45 11.39 -13.31
N MET A 91 -29.13 10.23 -13.87
CA MET A 91 -27.82 9.94 -14.49
C MET A 91 -27.96 9.89 -16.01
N LEU A 92 -26.85 10.13 -16.73
CA LEU A 92 -26.79 9.98 -18.18
C LEU A 92 -26.53 8.52 -18.54
N VAL A 93 -27.52 7.84 -19.11
CA VAL A 93 -27.49 6.41 -19.45
C VAL A 93 -27.57 6.23 -20.97
N VAL A 94 -26.88 5.22 -21.53
CA VAL A 94 -26.90 4.92 -22.97
C VAL A 94 -27.83 3.74 -23.26
N ARG A 95 -29.08 4.01 -23.67
CA ARG A 95 -30.02 2.97 -24.12
C ARG A 95 -30.04 2.89 -25.64
N ASN A 96 -29.78 1.71 -26.19
CA ASN A 96 -29.79 1.43 -27.64
C ASN A 96 -28.89 2.37 -28.47
N GLY A 97 -27.83 2.91 -27.87
CA GLY A 97 -26.93 3.90 -28.49
C GLY A 97 -27.42 5.35 -28.45
N VAL A 98 -28.61 5.61 -27.89
CA VAL A 98 -29.13 6.95 -27.60
C VAL A 98 -28.84 7.31 -26.14
N ARG A 99 -28.40 8.54 -25.91
CA ARG A 99 -28.13 9.09 -24.58
C ARG A 99 -29.44 9.62 -23.97
N VAL A 100 -29.83 9.09 -22.83
CA VAL A 100 -31.04 9.49 -22.10
C VAL A 100 -30.70 9.82 -20.65
N PHE A 101 -31.34 10.88 -20.12
CA PHE A 101 -31.33 11.15 -18.69
C PHE A 101 -32.34 10.23 -18.02
N GLU A 102 -31.87 9.29 -17.21
CA GLU A 102 -32.71 8.30 -16.53
C GLU A 102 -32.43 8.31 -15.03
N TRP A 103 -33.48 8.08 -14.24
CA TRP A 103 -33.34 7.92 -12.80
C TRP A 103 -32.67 6.58 -12.48
N GLN A 104 -31.47 6.62 -11.90
CA GLN A 104 -30.81 5.47 -11.31
C GLN A 104 -31.11 5.38 -9.82
N ASP A 105 -31.46 4.18 -9.34
CA ASP A 105 -31.73 3.94 -7.93
C ASP A 105 -30.42 3.90 -7.11
N GLY A 106 -30.36 4.75 -6.10
CA GLY A 106 -29.31 4.70 -5.08
C GLY A 106 -29.41 3.45 -4.20
N SER A 107 -28.38 3.26 -3.38
CA SER A 107 -28.19 2.08 -2.53
C SER A 107 -29.41 1.70 -1.67
N ILE A 108 -30.06 2.66 -1.00
CA ILE A 108 -31.21 2.40 -0.13
C ILE A 108 -32.48 2.08 -0.93
N THR A 109 -32.71 2.79 -2.03
CA THR A 109 -33.87 2.59 -2.91
C THR A 109 -33.82 1.20 -3.55
N ARG A 110 -32.63 0.79 -4.02
CA ARG A 110 -32.39 -0.53 -4.63
C ARG A 110 -32.63 -1.67 -3.63
N ALA A 111 -32.05 -1.58 -2.44
CA ALA A 111 -32.20 -2.58 -1.39
C ALA A 111 -33.67 -2.71 -0.91
N LEU A 112 -34.35 -1.60 -0.68
CA LEU A 112 -35.75 -1.60 -0.24
C LEU A 112 -36.72 -2.08 -1.34
N ARG A 113 -36.46 -1.81 -2.63
CA ARG A 113 -37.22 -2.39 -3.76
C ARG A 113 -37.00 -3.90 -3.90
N ALA A 114 -35.80 -4.39 -3.58
CA ALA A 114 -35.51 -5.83 -3.51
C ALA A 114 -36.11 -6.51 -2.26
N GLY A 115 -36.72 -5.74 -1.34
CA GLY A 115 -37.33 -6.26 -0.12
C GLY A 115 -36.33 -6.61 0.99
N CYS A 116 -35.07 -6.21 0.85
CA CYS A 116 -33.98 -6.47 1.80
C CYS A 116 -34.14 -5.65 3.09
N TRP A 117 -33.51 -6.13 4.18
CA TRP A 117 -33.13 -5.26 5.29
C TRP A 117 -32.03 -4.30 4.83
N VAL A 118 -32.05 -3.07 5.32
CA VAL A 118 -30.99 -2.06 5.15
C VAL A 118 -30.33 -1.86 6.49
N LEU A 119 -29.01 -1.94 6.52
CA LEU A 119 -28.19 -1.65 7.71
C LEU A 119 -27.36 -0.39 7.47
N LEU A 120 -27.75 0.71 8.11
CA LEU A 120 -27.02 1.98 8.16
C LEU A 120 -25.96 1.91 9.27
N ASP A 121 -24.73 1.59 8.90
CA ASP A 121 -23.63 1.36 9.85
C ASP A 121 -23.01 2.70 10.28
N GLU A 122 -22.94 2.97 11.59
CA GLU A 122 -22.58 4.27 12.19
C GLU A 122 -23.47 5.44 11.69
N VAL A 123 -24.80 5.28 11.73
CA VAL A 123 -25.80 6.26 11.22
C VAL A 123 -25.64 7.68 11.78
N ASN A 124 -24.96 7.84 12.92
CA ASN A 124 -24.59 9.12 13.51
C ASN A 124 -23.47 9.89 12.76
N LEU A 125 -22.95 9.37 11.64
CA LEU A 125 -21.96 10.03 10.79
C LEU A 125 -22.57 10.74 9.57
N CYS A 126 -23.82 10.43 9.21
CA CYS A 126 -24.51 11.07 8.09
C CYS A 126 -24.66 12.59 8.29
N PRO A 127 -24.59 13.39 7.20
CA PRO A 127 -24.98 14.81 7.21
C PRO A 127 -26.42 15.04 7.67
N PRO A 128 -26.74 16.22 8.24
CA PRO A 128 -28.11 16.59 8.61
C PRO A 128 -29.13 16.41 7.48
N GLU A 129 -28.74 16.77 6.25
CA GLU A 129 -29.57 16.73 5.05
C GLU A 129 -29.96 15.29 4.69
N VAL A 130 -29.02 14.34 4.88
CA VAL A 130 -29.27 12.91 4.73
C VAL A 130 -30.14 12.37 5.85
N LEU A 131 -29.92 12.80 7.09
CA LEU A 131 -30.73 12.38 8.24
C LEU A 131 -32.19 12.84 8.11
N ASP A 132 -32.42 14.06 7.61
CA ASP A 132 -33.75 14.56 7.31
C ASP A 132 -34.36 13.83 6.10
N ALA A 133 -33.60 13.55 5.04
CA ALA A 133 -34.05 12.72 3.91
C ALA A 133 -34.39 11.27 4.31
N LEU A 134 -33.77 10.73 5.37
CA LEU A 134 -34.11 9.44 5.97
C LEU A 134 -35.39 9.49 6.84
N SER A 135 -35.84 10.65 7.31
CA SER A 135 -37.00 10.76 8.22
C SER A 135 -38.28 10.09 7.68
N PRO A 136 -38.68 10.25 6.40
CA PRO A 136 -39.86 9.57 5.86
C PRO A 136 -39.76 8.04 5.89
N LEU A 137 -38.56 7.46 5.71
CA LEU A 137 -38.33 6.01 5.83
C LEU A 137 -38.45 5.49 7.26
N LEU A 138 -38.23 6.36 8.26
CA LEU A 138 -38.23 6.00 9.67
C LEU A 138 -39.58 6.26 10.36
N GLN A 139 -40.38 7.20 9.83
CA GLN A 139 -41.73 7.52 10.33
C GLN A 139 -42.80 6.52 9.88
N HIS A 140 -42.71 6.02 8.64
CA HIS A 140 -43.80 5.26 8.03
C HIS A 140 -43.62 3.74 8.23
N SER A 141 -44.48 3.16 9.06
CA SER A 141 -44.77 1.72 9.03
C SER A 141 -45.54 1.29 7.77
N ASP A 142 -46.08 2.26 7.01
CA ASP A 142 -46.87 2.05 5.81
C ASP A 142 -46.06 2.03 4.52
N ARG A 143 -46.50 1.18 3.60
CA ARG A 143 -45.68 0.57 2.54
C ARG A 143 -45.47 1.44 1.29
N ARG A 144 -45.34 2.75 1.44
CA ARG A 144 -45.14 3.69 0.31
C ARG A 144 -44.35 4.92 0.76
N ILE A 145 -43.02 4.85 0.70
CA ILE A 145 -42.16 5.99 1.01
C ILE A 145 -41.79 6.74 -0.28
N PRO A 146 -42.02 8.06 -0.40
CA PRO A 146 -41.61 8.84 -1.56
C PRO A 146 -40.09 8.91 -1.65
N ILE A 147 -39.54 8.85 -2.87
CA ILE A 147 -38.09 8.92 -3.09
C ILE A 147 -37.66 10.40 -3.20
N PRO A 148 -36.80 10.91 -2.31
CA PRO A 148 -36.19 12.25 -2.43
C PRO A 148 -35.54 12.43 -3.80
N GLY A 149 -35.71 13.62 -4.39
CA GLY A 149 -35.13 13.97 -5.70
C GLY A 149 -35.74 13.28 -6.93
N HIS A 150 -36.63 12.29 -6.79
CA HIS A 150 -37.17 11.57 -7.95
C HIS A 150 -38.02 12.49 -8.85
N PRO A 151 -37.73 12.58 -10.16
CA PRO A 151 -38.51 13.41 -11.09
C PRO A 151 -39.92 12.85 -11.27
N ALA A 152 -40.90 13.47 -10.60
CA ALA A 152 -42.29 13.05 -10.54
C ALA A 152 -43.12 13.33 -11.83
N TRP A 153 -42.50 13.19 -13.02
CA TRP A 153 -43.03 13.64 -14.32
C TRP A 153 -44.28 12.88 -14.82
N THR A 154 -44.75 11.87 -14.08
CA THR A 154 -46.02 11.15 -14.33
C THR A 154 -46.74 10.78 -13.03
N ALA A 155 -45.99 10.38 -12.00
CA ALA A 155 -46.44 10.26 -10.61
C ALA A 155 -45.21 10.26 -9.67
N PRO A 156 -45.37 10.59 -8.38
CA PRO A 156 -44.34 10.29 -7.39
C PRO A 156 -44.14 8.77 -7.29
N LYS A 157 -42.91 8.29 -7.54
CA LYS A 157 -42.57 6.88 -7.30
C LYS A 157 -42.37 6.65 -5.81
N PHE A 158 -43.06 5.66 -5.28
CA PHE A 158 -42.91 5.19 -3.91
C PHE A 158 -42.11 3.88 -3.87
N VAL A 159 -41.24 3.71 -2.89
CA VAL A 159 -40.68 2.39 -2.56
C VAL A 159 -41.63 1.68 -1.62
N SER A 160 -41.89 0.40 -1.88
CA SER A 160 -42.75 -0.44 -1.04
C SER A 160 -41.90 -1.34 -0.14
N ALA A 161 -41.60 -0.86 1.06
CA ALA A 161 -40.94 -1.61 2.12
C ALA A 161 -41.89 -2.67 2.75
N SER A 162 -42.53 -3.50 1.92
CA SER A 162 -43.52 -4.49 2.37
C SER A 162 -42.89 -5.67 3.13
N SER A 163 -41.61 -5.96 2.87
CA SER A 163 -40.73 -6.85 3.63
C SER A 163 -39.44 -6.18 4.13
N GLY A 164 -38.98 -5.12 3.45
CA GLY A 164 -37.74 -4.42 3.79
C GLY A 164 -37.85 -3.58 5.08
N ARG A 165 -36.71 -3.37 5.76
CA ARG A 165 -36.64 -2.63 7.03
C ARG A 165 -35.34 -1.86 7.14
N VAL A 166 -35.38 -0.64 7.69
CA VAL A 166 -34.17 0.10 8.08
C VAL A 166 -33.73 -0.26 9.50
N LEU A 167 -32.46 -0.61 9.65
CA LEU A 167 -31.75 -0.74 10.92
C LEU A 167 -30.56 0.23 10.90
N GLY A 168 -30.21 0.82 12.04
CA GLY A 168 -29.01 1.63 12.22
C GLY A 168 -28.10 1.07 13.31
N THR A 169 -26.79 1.24 13.19
CA THR A 169 -25.85 1.06 14.32
C THR A 169 -25.29 2.40 14.78
N MET A 170 -24.93 2.49 16.06
CA MET A 170 -24.09 3.57 16.57
C MET A 170 -23.25 3.11 17.77
N ASN A 171 -22.11 3.77 17.96
CA ASN A 171 -21.40 3.75 19.24
C ASN A 171 -22.02 4.77 20.23
N PRO A 172 -22.07 4.49 21.54
CA PRO A 172 -22.53 5.44 22.54
C PRO A 172 -21.75 6.75 22.51
N ALA A 173 -22.44 7.88 22.67
CA ALA A 173 -21.83 9.22 22.64
C ALA A 173 -20.84 9.51 23.78
N SER A 174 -20.68 8.59 24.75
CA SER A 174 -19.65 8.62 25.79
C SER A 174 -18.27 8.16 25.31
N VAL A 175 -18.20 7.37 24.23
CA VAL A 175 -16.93 6.79 23.72
C VAL A 175 -16.06 7.85 23.00
N GLY A 176 -16.69 8.91 22.49
CA GLY A 176 -16.01 10.06 21.87
C GLY A 176 -15.59 9.85 20.40
N GLY A 177 -14.58 10.61 19.97
CA GLY A 177 -14.05 10.57 18.60
C GLY A 177 -14.83 11.42 17.59
N ASN A 178 -15.25 12.64 17.97
CA ASN A 178 -16.08 13.57 17.18
C ASN A 178 -17.44 13.01 16.65
N ARG A 179 -17.81 11.78 17.02
CA ARG A 179 -19.13 11.20 16.76
C ARG A 179 -20.24 12.10 17.32
N GLY A 180 -21.00 12.72 16.42
CA GLY A 180 -22.15 13.54 16.78
C GLY A 180 -23.22 12.72 17.51
N ARG A 181 -24.01 13.38 18.36
CA ARG A 181 -25.25 12.78 18.87
C ARG A 181 -26.28 12.86 17.75
N LEU A 182 -26.84 11.70 17.36
CA LEU A 182 -27.96 11.64 16.42
C LEU A 182 -29.09 12.59 16.90
N PRO A 183 -29.67 13.44 16.03
CA PRO A 183 -30.68 14.42 16.43
C PRO A 183 -31.87 13.76 17.13
N ARG A 184 -32.43 14.42 18.16
CA ARG A 184 -33.52 13.85 18.97
C ARG A 184 -34.77 13.49 18.15
N SER A 185 -35.04 14.23 17.07
CA SER A 185 -36.06 13.91 16.07
C SER A 185 -35.87 12.49 15.53
N ILE A 186 -34.72 12.24 14.89
CA ILE A 186 -34.37 10.95 14.29
C ILE A 186 -34.23 9.84 15.34
N ALA A 187 -33.53 10.13 16.44
CA ALA A 187 -33.21 9.16 17.48
C ALA A 187 -34.44 8.65 18.26
N ASN A 188 -35.61 9.26 18.08
CA ASN A 188 -36.89 8.85 18.66
C ASN A 188 -37.77 8.04 17.67
N LEU A 189 -37.45 8.04 16.37
CA LEU A 189 -38.13 7.20 15.36
C LEU A 189 -37.68 5.73 15.42
N PHE A 190 -36.50 5.48 15.97
CA PHE A 190 -35.95 4.14 16.14
C PHE A 190 -36.32 3.51 17.50
N THR A 191 -36.71 2.24 17.48
CA THR A 191 -36.71 1.38 18.66
C THR A 191 -35.27 0.98 18.99
N ARG A 192 -34.79 1.35 20.19
CA ARG A 192 -33.39 1.14 20.58
C ARG A 192 -33.16 -0.27 21.14
N VAL A 193 -32.11 -0.93 20.65
CA VAL A 193 -31.67 -2.25 21.11
C VAL A 193 -30.26 -2.09 21.69
N GLN A 194 -30.14 -2.25 23.01
CA GLN A 194 -28.83 -2.22 23.68
C GLN A 194 -28.15 -3.58 23.53
N LEU A 195 -26.91 -3.58 23.03
CA LEU A 195 -26.08 -4.78 22.88
C LEU A 195 -25.02 -4.87 23.98
N SER A 196 -24.72 -6.10 24.39
CA SER A 196 -23.67 -6.44 25.35
C SER A 196 -22.32 -6.58 24.66
N GLU A 197 -21.26 -6.26 25.40
CA GLU A 197 -19.86 -6.53 25.05
C GLU A 197 -19.51 -8.01 25.33
N CYS A 198 -18.53 -8.56 24.61
CA CYS A 198 -18.06 -9.94 24.82
C CYS A 198 -17.12 -10.02 26.03
N SER A 199 -17.07 -11.17 26.71
CA SER A 199 -16.10 -11.41 27.80
C SER A 199 -14.67 -11.62 27.27
N GLU A 200 -13.65 -11.50 28.14
CA GLU A 200 -12.26 -11.82 27.76
C GLU A 200 -12.12 -13.28 27.29
N ASP A 201 -12.89 -14.22 27.86
CA ASP A 201 -12.95 -15.63 27.41
C ASP A 201 -13.54 -15.78 25.99
N GLU A 202 -14.65 -15.09 25.70
CA GLU A 202 -15.27 -15.10 24.35
C GLU A 202 -14.36 -14.44 23.30
N LEU A 203 -13.56 -13.45 23.70
CA LEU A 203 -12.56 -12.82 22.83
C LEU A 203 -11.37 -13.77 22.57
N LEU A 204 -10.97 -14.59 23.55
CA LEU A 204 -9.98 -15.66 23.35
C LEU A 204 -10.51 -16.78 22.45
N GLU A 205 -11.77 -17.18 22.61
CA GLU A 205 -12.47 -18.09 21.70
C GLU A 205 -12.44 -17.56 20.26
N ILE A 206 -12.84 -16.30 20.04
CA ILE A 206 -12.80 -15.64 18.73
C ILE A 206 -11.35 -15.60 18.19
N ALA A 207 -10.34 -15.37 19.04
CA ALA A 207 -8.94 -15.41 18.63
C ALA A 207 -8.51 -16.81 18.17
N GLN A 208 -8.98 -17.88 18.81
CA GLN A 208 -8.71 -19.26 18.38
C GLN A 208 -9.31 -19.56 17.00
N CYS A 209 -10.55 -19.12 16.73
CA CYS A 209 -11.14 -19.23 15.40
C CYS A 209 -10.42 -18.34 14.35
N LEU A 210 -10.02 -17.11 14.69
CA LEU A 210 -9.25 -16.25 13.79
C LEU A 210 -7.92 -16.89 13.38
N PHE A 211 -7.22 -17.57 14.29
CA PHE A 211 -5.93 -18.22 14.03
C PHE A 211 -6.04 -19.70 13.61
N GLN A 212 -7.25 -20.23 13.40
CA GLN A 212 -7.49 -21.65 13.11
C GLN A 212 -6.70 -22.17 11.89
N GLU A 213 -6.40 -21.32 10.91
CA GLU A 213 -5.60 -21.71 9.74
C GLU A 213 -4.12 -22.00 10.04
N LEU A 214 -3.60 -21.40 11.12
CA LEU A 214 -2.19 -21.30 11.50
C LEU A 214 -1.81 -22.19 12.69
N LEU A 215 -2.82 -22.68 13.42
CA LEU A 215 -2.73 -23.60 14.55
C LEU A 215 -2.48 -25.06 14.07
N PRO A 216 -2.05 -25.97 14.97
CA PRO A 216 -1.93 -27.38 14.64
C PRO A 216 -3.29 -27.99 14.26
N HIS A 217 -3.35 -28.68 13.12
CA HIS A 217 -4.52 -29.46 12.75
C HIS A 217 -4.61 -30.72 13.65
N PRO A 218 -5.81 -31.12 14.13
CA PRO A 218 -5.94 -32.26 15.04
C PRO A 218 -5.54 -33.61 14.41
N ASP A 219 -5.61 -33.73 13.09
CA ASP A 219 -4.95 -34.82 12.35
C ASP A 219 -3.54 -34.38 11.91
N PRO A 220 -2.46 -34.97 12.47
CA PRO A 220 -1.09 -34.64 12.13
C PRO A 220 -0.64 -35.16 10.76
N SER A 221 -1.38 -36.07 10.12
CA SER A 221 -1.08 -36.56 8.76
C SER A 221 -1.45 -35.54 7.66
N SER A 222 -2.26 -34.54 8.00
CA SER A 222 -2.73 -33.48 7.08
C SER A 222 -1.62 -32.62 6.44
N GLY A 223 -0.39 -32.66 6.95
CA GLY A 223 0.75 -31.89 6.42
C GLY A 223 0.60 -30.36 6.53
N ARG A 224 -0.40 -29.85 7.26
CA ARG A 224 -0.68 -28.41 7.39
C ARG A 224 0.47 -27.71 8.13
N TYR A 225 0.98 -26.61 7.56
CA TYR A 225 2.06 -25.84 8.17
C TYR A 225 1.60 -25.17 9.48
N VAL A 226 2.31 -25.45 10.58
CA VAL A 226 2.00 -24.92 11.91
C VAL A 226 2.86 -23.69 12.19
N ALA A 227 2.26 -22.50 12.08
CA ALA A 227 2.94 -21.23 12.35
C ALA A 227 2.94 -20.86 13.85
N ILE A 228 1.87 -21.21 14.59
CA ILE A 228 1.71 -20.86 16.01
C ILE A 228 1.10 -22.04 16.80
N THR A 229 1.45 -22.15 18.08
CA THR A 229 0.83 -23.12 19.01
C THR A 229 -0.30 -22.48 19.83
N PRO A 230 -1.27 -23.25 20.36
CA PRO A 230 -2.34 -22.71 21.21
C PRO A 230 -1.82 -21.92 22.41
N LYS A 231 -0.73 -22.37 23.05
CA LYS A 231 -0.09 -21.67 24.17
C LYS A 231 0.50 -20.32 23.75
N GLN A 232 1.18 -20.26 22.60
CA GLN A 232 1.69 -18.99 22.07
C GLN A 232 0.56 -18.03 21.68
N LEU A 233 -0.56 -18.54 21.14
CA LEU A 233 -1.73 -17.73 20.85
C LEU A 233 -2.36 -17.14 22.13
N GLN A 234 -2.45 -17.94 23.20
CA GLN A 234 -2.90 -17.45 24.50
C GLN A 234 -1.97 -16.33 25.03
N SER A 235 -0.65 -16.52 25.02
CA SER A 235 0.28 -15.48 25.48
C SER A 235 0.28 -14.22 24.59
N VAL A 236 0.03 -14.36 23.28
CA VAL A 236 -0.21 -13.24 22.36
C VAL A 236 -1.50 -12.49 22.70
N PHE A 237 -2.57 -13.20 23.08
CA PHE A 237 -3.83 -12.61 23.51
C PHE A 237 -3.71 -11.89 24.86
N GLU A 238 -3.02 -12.50 25.83
CA GLU A 238 -2.68 -11.89 27.12
C GLU A 238 -1.87 -10.59 26.92
N ALA A 239 -0.86 -10.61 26.04
CA ALA A 239 -0.08 -9.42 25.66
C ALA A 239 -0.95 -8.36 24.96
N HIS A 240 -1.87 -8.75 24.08
CA HIS A 240 -2.81 -7.82 23.44
C HIS A 240 -3.66 -7.08 24.47
N LEU A 241 -4.18 -7.78 25.48
CA LEU A 241 -4.95 -7.18 26.58
C LEU A 241 -4.07 -6.29 27.48
N GLU A 242 -2.84 -6.68 27.78
CA GLU A 242 -1.89 -5.87 28.57
C GLU A 242 -1.54 -4.57 27.84
N ILE A 243 -1.20 -4.63 26.55
CA ILE A 243 -0.88 -3.44 25.75
C ILE A 243 -2.13 -2.57 25.54
N ALA A 244 -3.31 -3.15 25.34
CA ALA A 244 -4.56 -2.40 25.25
C ALA A 244 -4.88 -1.64 26.56
N LYS A 245 -4.61 -2.26 27.72
CA LYS A 245 -4.74 -1.60 29.04
C LYS A 245 -3.75 -0.43 29.17
N LEU A 246 -2.46 -0.62 28.83
CA LEU A 246 -1.44 0.44 28.81
C LEU A 246 -1.83 1.65 27.94
N VAL A 247 -2.42 1.41 26.76
CA VAL A 247 -2.90 2.45 25.82
C VAL A 247 -4.15 3.17 26.34
N ASN A 248 -5.13 2.43 26.88
CA ASN A 248 -6.36 3.01 27.44
C ASN A 248 -6.06 3.91 28.65
N ASP A 249 -5.14 3.47 29.52
CA ASP A 249 -4.66 4.23 30.69
C ASP A 249 -3.74 5.41 30.30
N ARG A 250 -3.40 5.54 29.01
CA ARG A 250 -2.45 6.54 28.45
C ARG A 250 -1.07 6.51 29.08
N THR A 251 -0.64 5.35 29.56
CA THR A 251 0.78 5.10 29.91
C THR A 251 1.65 4.91 28.66
N VAL A 252 1.00 4.64 27.52
CA VAL A 252 1.53 4.48 26.17
C VAL A 252 0.58 5.17 25.19
N GLY A 253 1.10 5.74 24.10
CA GLY A 253 0.29 6.37 23.04
C GLY A 253 -0.17 7.79 23.35
N VAL A 254 0.56 8.52 24.20
CA VAL A 254 0.31 9.95 24.46
C VAL A 254 0.67 10.78 23.23
N ALA A 255 1.81 10.47 22.61
CA ALA A 255 2.24 11.06 21.35
C ALA A 255 1.47 10.46 20.16
N GLY A 256 1.17 11.29 19.14
CA GLY A 256 0.40 10.88 17.96
C GLY A 256 -1.13 10.89 18.13
N GLY A 257 -1.64 11.12 19.35
CA GLY A 257 -3.07 11.20 19.64
C GLY A 257 -3.67 9.85 20.08
N ARG A 258 -5.01 9.77 20.17
CA ARG A 258 -5.70 8.57 20.67
C ARG A 258 -5.43 7.36 19.77
N HIS A 259 -4.73 6.38 20.34
CA HIS A 259 -4.61 5.02 19.83
C HIS A 259 -5.74 4.16 20.41
N GLU A 260 -6.29 3.22 19.65
CA GLU A 260 -7.36 2.30 20.06
C GLU A 260 -7.02 0.88 19.58
N LEU A 261 -6.58 0.00 20.49
CA LEU A 261 -6.30 -1.41 20.16
C LEU A 261 -7.56 -2.26 20.27
N ASN A 262 -7.74 -3.19 19.33
CA ASN A 262 -8.95 -4.00 19.20
C ASN A 262 -8.67 -5.34 18.48
N MET A 263 -9.66 -6.23 18.42
CA MET A 263 -9.53 -7.56 17.79
C MET A 263 -9.06 -7.53 16.32
N ARG A 264 -9.24 -6.43 15.58
CA ARG A 264 -8.69 -6.30 14.22
C ARG A 264 -7.16 -6.26 14.23
N ASP A 265 -6.51 -5.86 15.33
CA ASP A 265 -5.05 -5.91 15.44
C ASP A 265 -4.53 -7.35 15.63
N LEU A 266 -5.29 -8.22 16.31
CA LEU A 266 -5.03 -9.67 16.28
C LEU A 266 -5.23 -10.25 14.87
N ALA A 267 -6.23 -9.76 14.11
CA ALA A 267 -6.39 -10.14 12.69
C ALA A 267 -5.26 -9.61 11.79
N LYS A 268 -4.72 -8.41 12.06
CA LYS A 268 -3.48 -7.92 11.41
C LYS A 268 -2.30 -8.86 11.70
N LEU A 269 -2.13 -9.28 12.95
CA LEU A 269 -1.06 -10.21 13.35
C LEU A 269 -1.22 -11.59 12.68
N ARG A 270 -2.44 -12.13 12.63
CA ARG A 270 -2.77 -13.34 11.85
C ARG A 270 -2.29 -13.21 10.40
N ASP A 271 -2.61 -12.11 9.74
CA ASP A 271 -2.33 -11.95 8.32
C ASP A 271 -0.85 -11.73 8.01
N VAL A 272 -0.13 -10.94 8.81
CA VAL A 272 1.34 -10.81 8.71
C VAL A 272 2.00 -12.17 8.93
N LEU A 273 1.59 -12.92 9.95
CA LEU A 273 2.13 -14.26 10.23
C LEU A 273 1.80 -15.27 9.13
N ARG A 274 0.60 -15.20 8.54
CA ARG A 274 0.18 -16.04 7.41
C ARG A 274 0.99 -15.76 6.14
N GLY A 275 1.18 -14.48 5.80
CA GLY A 275 1.94 -14.07 4.62
C GLY A 275 3.41 -14.46 4.70
N THR A 276 4.08 -14.08 5.80
CA THR A 276 5.50 -14.44 6.05
C THR A 276 5.72 -15.95 6.09
N SER A 277 4.83 -16.71 6.74
CA SER A 277 4.92 -18.18 6.81
C SER A 277 4.74 -18.87 5.45
N ARG A 278 3.82 -18.36 4.62
CA ARG A 278 3.53 -18.93 3.29
C ARG A 278 4.76 -18.84 2.38
N ASP A 279 5.29 -17.63 2.20
CA ASP A 279 6.38 -17.42 1.25
C ASP A 279 7.69 -18.06 1.75
N PHE A 280 7.89 -18.16 3.07
CA PHE A 280 8.97 -18.96 3.65
C PHE A 280 8.83 -20.46 3.33
N ALA A 281 7.63 -21.03 3.49
CA ALA A 281 7.38 -22.44 3.16
C ALA A 281 7.55 -22.73 1.65
N ASP A 282 7.13 -21.80 0.78
CA ASP A 282 7.34 -21.91 -0.66
C ASP A 282 8.82 -21.73 -1.06
N HIS A 283 9.59 -20.89 -0.35
CA HIS A 283 11.05 -20.82 -0.51
C HIS A 283 11.74 -22.14 -0.09
N CYS A 284 11.35 -22.75 1.05
CA CYS A 284 11.87 -24.05 1.46
C CYS A 284 11.57 -25.16 0.44
N ARG A 285 10.40 -25.15 -0.19
CA ARG A 285 10.06 -26.06 -1.31
C ARG A 285 11.01 -25.86 -2.49
N LEU A 286 11.18 -24.62 -2.95
CA LEU A 286 12.05 -24.30 -4.10
C LEU A 286 13.53 -24.68 -3.87
N LEU A 287 14.02 -24.65 -2.63
CA LEU A 287 15.35 -25.17 -2.29
C LEU A 287 15.44 -26.70 -2.35
N VAL A 288 14.37 -27.43 -1.99
CA VAL A 288 14.33 -28.90 -1.98
C VAL A 288 14.06 -29.48 -3.39
N ASP A 289 13.24 -28.80 -4.19
CA ASP A 289 12.92 -29.19 -5.58
C ASP A 289 13.98 -28.73 -6.60
N SER A 290 15.05 -28.06 -6.16
CA SER A 290 16.16 -27.64 -7.02
C SER A 290 16.95 -28.85 -7.54
N PRO A 291 17.12 -29.03 -8.87
CA PRO A 291 17.67 -30.25 -9.46
C PRO A 291 19.21 -30.33 -9.42
N SER A 292 19.76 -30.35 -8.20
CA SER A 292 21.18 -30.62 -7.91
C SER A 292 21.30 -31.78 -6.92
N GLU A 293 22.25 -32.69 -7.17
CA GLU A 293 22.55 -33.85 -6.32
C GLU A 293 21.49 -34.97 -6.23
N ARG A 294 20.96 -35.42 -7.38
CA ARG A 294 20.76 -36.87 -7.56
C ARG A 294 22.11 -37.56 -7.74
N GLY A 295 22.89 -37.65 -6.66
CA GLY A 295 24.24 -38.19 -6.67
C GLY A 295 24.27 -39.68 -7.01
N HIS A 296 25.07 -40.06 -8.01
CA HIS A 296 25.51 -41.46 -8.14
C HIS A 296 26.41 -41.83 -6.95
N HIS A 297 26.19 -43.01 -6.36
CA HIS A 297 27.08 -43.56 -5.36
C HIS A 297 28.40 -44.03 -5.98
N THR A 298 29.46 -43.22 -5.89
CA THR A 298 30.84 -43.67 -6.02
C THR A 298 31.65 -43.17 -4.83
N SER A 299 32.24 -44.10 -4.09
CA SER A 299 32.96 -43.83 -2.84
C SER A 299 34.44 -43.52 -3.10
N THR A 300 34.91 -42.36 -2.63
CA THR A 300 36.35 -42.09 -2.45
C THR A 300 36.55 -41.27 -1.17
N GLN A 301 37.61 -41.58 -0.41
CA GLN A 301 37.91 -40.93 0.87
C GLN A 301 38.97 -39.84 0.73
N ALA A 302 38.94 -38.90 1.69
CA ALA A 302 40.06 -38.10 2.20
C ALA A 302 40.82 -37.15 1.24
N ALA A 303 40.60 -35.85 1.46
CA ALA A 303 41.67 -34.87 1.62
C ALA A 303 41.21 -33.77 2.61
N SER A 304 42.13 -33.17 3.36
CA SER A 304 41.82 -32.20 4.42
C SER A 304 42.38 -30.81 4.12
N GLY A 305 41.58 -29.75 4.34
CA GLY A 305 42.09 -28.39 4.53
C GLY A 305 41.17 -27.27 4.03
N GLY A 306 40.92 -26.28 4.90
CA GLY A 306 40.43 -24.95 4.52
C GLY A 306 38.93 -24.68 4.71
N ASP A 307 38.62 -23.91 5.75
CA ASP A 307 37.38 -23.14 5.99
C ASP A 307 37.78 -22.02 7.00
N PRO A 308 37.03 -20.91 7.24
CA PRO A 308 35.68 -20.62 6.76
C PRO A 308 35.41 -19.20 6.23
N GLN A 309 34.44 -19.08 5.29
CA GLN A 309 33.53 -17.92 5.17
C GLN A 309 32.12 -18.33 4.71
N GLY A 310 31.54 -19.38 5.32
CA GLY A 310 30.11 -19.68 5.19
C GLY A 310 29.26 -18.70 6.00
N THR A 311 28.19 -18.15 5.41
CA THR A 311 27.21 -17.35 6.18
C THR A 311 26.42 -18.23 7.14
N PRO A 312 26.09 -17.77 8.37
CA PRO A 312 25.50 -18.62 9.41
C PRO A 312 24.14 -19.23 9.04
N ALA A 313 23.42 -18.61 8.10
CA ALA A 313 22.17 -19.13 7.54
C ALA A 313 22.32 -20.53 6.90
N GLY A 314 23.48 -20.86 6.31
CA GLY A 314 23.72 -22.16 5.68
C GLY A 314 23.86 -23.32 6.68
N SER A 315 24.23 -23.04 7.93
CA SER A 315 24.43 -24.06 8.96
C SER A 315 23.11 -24.57 9.56
N LEU A 316 22.15 -23.65 9.78
CA LEU A 316 20.86 -23.93 10.41
C LEU A 316 19.99 -24.95 9.64
N ALA A 317 20.19 -25.09 8.33
CA ALA A 317 19.48 -26.08 7.51
C ALA A 317 19.81 -27.54 7.89
N ARG A 318 20.92 -27.80 8.59
CA ARG A 318 21.39 -29.16 8.92
C ARG A 318 20.89 -29.70 10.26
N SER A 319 20.17 -28.91 11.07
CA SER A 319 19.59 -29.32 12.38
C SER A 319 18.05 -29.28 12.39
N GLY A 320 17.43 -29.82 11.33
CA GLY A 320 16.04 -29.60 10.90
C GLY A 320 14.86 -30.04 11.78
N ARG A 321 14.97 -30.00 13.12
CA ARG A 321 13.80 -30.07 14.03
C ARG A 321 13.80 -28.97 15.09
N THR A 322 14.86 -28.82 15.88
CA THR A 322 14.94 -27.79 16.95
C THR A 322 15.08 -26.37 16.39
N ALA A 323 15.92 -26.15 15.38
CA ALA A 323 16.03 -24.84 14.73
C ALA A 323 14.68 -24.30 14.17
N SER A 324 13.72 -25.20 13.90
CA SER A 324 12.41 -24.83 13.34
C SER A 324 11.41 -24.26 14.35
N SER A 325 11.47 -24.61 15.64
CA SER A 325 10.63 -23.96 16.67
C SER A 325 11.12 -22.54 16.92
N ASP A 326 12.42 -22.38 16.91
CA ASP A 326 13.13 -21.21 17.43
C ASP A 326 13.07 -20.06 16.41
N LEU A 327 13.24 -20.38 15.12
CA LEU A 327 12.96 -19.46 14.02
C LEU A 327 11.46 -19.05 13.94
N ARG A 328 10.52 -19.95 14.27
CA ARG A 328 9.08 -19.59 14.33
C ARG A 328 8.75 -18.68 15.50
N ALA A 329 9.38 -18.88 16.66
CA ALA A 329 9.25 -17.97 17.80
C ALA A 329 9.79 -16.57 17.46
N LEU A 330 10.95 -16.49 16.80
CA LEU A 330 11.51 -15.22 16.32
C LEU A 330 10.61 -14.55 15.27
N ALA A 331 10.09 -15.30 14.30
CA ALA A 331 9.18 -14.77 13.28
C ALA A 331 7.88 -14.24 13.90
N LEU A 332 7.23 -15.02 14.79
CA LEU A 332 6.05 -14.58 15.53
C LEU A 332 6.31 -13.29 16.32
N ARG A 333 7.47 -13.19 16.98
CA ARG A 333 7.87 -12.00 17.72
C ARG A 333 8.09 -10.79 16.81
N ARG A 334 8.77 -10.94 15.66
CA ARG A 334 8.91 -9.86 14.66
C ARG A 334 7.55 -9.40 14.09
N CYS A 335 6.61 -10.32 13.88
CA CYS A 335 5.24 -10.00 13.47
C CYS A 335 4.50 -9.20 14.56
N ALA A 336 4.64 -9.58 15.83
CA ALA A 336 4.03 -8.87 16.96
C ALA A 336 4.64 -7.46 17.17
N GLU A 337 5.95 -7.31 17.00
CA GLU A 337 6.63 -6.01 17.01
C GLU A 337 6.13 -5.08 15.89
N LEU A 338 5.90 -5.63 14.69
CA LEU A 338 5.37 -4.88 13.54
C LEU A 338 3.93 -4.38 13.77
N VAL A 339 3.08 -5.17 14.44
CA VAL A 339 1.67 -4.80 14.71
C VAL A 339 1.54 -3.89 15.92
N TYR A 340 2.18 -4.23 17.04
CA TYR A 340 1.99 -3.51 18.30
C TYR A 340 2.98 -2.38 18.51
N SER A 341 4.28 -2.59 18.31
CA SER A 341 5.31 -1.58 18.62
C SER A 341 5.48 -0.56 17.49
N ALA A 342 5.60 -1.02 16.24
CA ALA A 342 6.02 -0.17 15.12
C ALA A 342 5.05 0.96 14.75
N GLN A 343 3.81 0.97 15.26
CA GLN A 343 2.85 2.05 15.01
C GLN A 343 3.05 3.30 15.91
N PHE A 344 3.80 3.19 17.00
CA PHE A 344 3.96 4.28 17.97
C PHE A 344 5.13 5.21 17.62
N PRO A 345 4.99 6.53 17.78
CA PRO A 345 6.02 7.49 17.38
C PRO A 345 7.17 7.64 18.38
N ASP A 346 6.95 7.28 19.64
CA ASP A 346 7.85 7.50 20.77
C ASP A 346 8.70 6.24 21.05
N PRO A 347 10.05 6.32 21.10
CA PRO A 347 10.91 5.19 21.44
C PRO A 347 10.65 4.57 22.82
N ASP A 348 10.24 5.36 23.82
CA ASP A 348 9.95 4.85 25.16
C ASP A 348 8.66 4.03 25.17
N ASP A 349 7.65 4.44 24.40
CA ASP A 349 6.43 3.66 24.18
C ASP A 349 6.75 2.35 23.45
N GLN A 350 7.57 2.40 22.39
CA GLN A 350 8.04 1.21 21.69
C GLN A 350 8.77 0.24 22.66
N ALA A 351 9.63 0.75 23.55
CA ALA A 351 10.34 -0.04 24.54
C ALA A 351 9.40 -0.67 25.59
N ARG A 352 8.38 0.07 26.07
CA ARG A 352 7.35 -0.45 26.99
C ARG A 352 6.55 -1.59 26.35
N ILE A 353 6.17 -1.44 25.08
CA ILE A 353 5.45 -2.47 24.32
C ILE A 353 6.35 -3.69 24.09
N CYS A 354 7.60 -3.51 23.68
CA CYS A 354 8.55 -4.61 23.51
C CYS A 354 8.76 -5.38 24.82
N LYS A 355 8.83 -4.71 25.97
CA LYS A 355 8.91 -5.36 27.30
C LYS A 355 7.68 -6.22 27.63
N ALA A 356 6.47 -5.79 27.24
CA ALA A 356 5.27 -6.62 27.37
C ALA A 356 5.32 -7.84 26.42
N LEU A 357 5.87 -7.67 25.21
CA LEU A 357 6.12 -8.77 24.28
C LEU A 357 7.25 -9.70 24.75
N ASP A 358 8.26 -9.24 25.49
CA ASP A 358 9.34 -10.07 26.06
C ASP A 358 8.81 -11.02 27.14
N LYS A 359 7.87 -10.54 27.95
CA LYS A 359 7.16 -11.31 29.00
C LYS A 359 6.30 -12.43 28.41
N ALA A 360 5.67 -12.19 27.26
CA ALA A 360 4.75 -13.14 26.62
C ALA A 360 5.41 -14.04 25.55
N LEU A 361 6.43 -13.53 24.85
CA LEU A 361 7.17 -14.19 23.78
C LEU A 361 8.69 -14.04 24.04
N PRO A 362 9.24 -14.76 25.04
CA PRO A 362 10.66 -14.72 25.35
C PRO A 362 11.49 -15.34 24.22
N LEU A 363 12.59 -14.69 23.86
CA LEU A 363 13.59 -15.18 22.90
C LEU A 363 14.86 -15.64 23.62
N SER A 364 15.59 -16.59 23.03
CA SER A 364 16.95 -16.92 23.48
C SER A 364 17.97 -15.83 23.06
N PRO A 365 19.10 -15.68 23.77
CA PRO A 365 20.13 -14.70 23.41
C PRO A 365 20.67 -14.88 21.98
N GLU A 366 20.77 -16.13 21.52
CA GLU A 366 21.25 -16.50 20.19
C GLU A 366 20.29 -16.04 19.08
N LEU A 367 18.98 -16.20 19.29
CA LEU A 367 17.96 -15.67 18.37
C LEU A 367 17.98 -14.14 18.33
N SER A 368 18.21 -13.49 19.48
CA SER A 368 18.34 -12.02 19.55
C SER A 368 19.53 -11.50 18.73
N LEU A 369 20.65 -12.25 18.71
CA LEU A 369 21.82 -11.92 17.88
C LEU A 369 21.53 -12.13 16.38
N LEU A 370 20.92 -13.26 16.00
CA LEU A 370 20.48 -13.52 14.62
C LEU A 370 19.51 -12.43 14.13
N ALA A 371 18.65 -11.91 15.01
CA ALA A 371 17.72 -10.84 14.71
C ALA A 371 18.37 -9.48 14.39
N SER A 372 19.67 -9.29 14.66
CA SER A 372 20.44 -8.09 14.28
C SER A 372 21.17 -8.20 12.94
N THR A 373 21.41 -9.41 12.42
CA THR A 373 22.13 -9.63 11.16
C THR A 373 21.17 -9.60 9.97
N LEU A 374 20.87 -8.39 9.49
CA LEU A 374 19.99 -8.15 8.35
C LEU A 374 20.77 -7.91 7.05
N SER A 375 20.32 -8.55 5.98
CA SER A 375 20.82 -8.35 4.60
C SER A 375 19.65 -8.34 3.62
N ALA A 376 19.76 -7.57 2.54
CA ALA A 376 18.98 -7.81 1.33
C ALA A 376 19.79 -8.75 0.42
N ASP A 377 19.12 -9.76 -0.12
CA ASP A 377 19.71 -10.74 -1.02
C ASP A 377 18.80 -10.93 -2.23
N THR A 378 19.35 -10.65 -3.41
CA THR A 378 18.72 -10.75 -4.73
C THR A 378 19.47 -11.73 -5.64
N SER A 379 20.25 -12.65 -5.06
CA SER A 379 20.99 -13.67 -5.83
C SER A 379 20.07 -14.67 -6.55
N PHE A 380 18.87 -14.88 -6.03
CA PHE A 380 17.83 -15.72 -6.64
C PHE A 380 16.96 -14.89 -7.61
N PRO A 381 16.95 -15.19 -8.92
CA PRO A 381 16.25 -14.35 -9.92
C PRO A 381 14.73 -14.19 -9.71
N SER A 382 14.11 -15.08 -8.94
CA SER A 382 12.67 -15.14 -8.65
C SER A 382 12.32 -14.87 -7.18
N ILE A 383 13.29 -14.66 -6.29
CA ILE A 383 13.07 -14.46 -4.85
C ILE A 383 13.92 -13.30 -4.33
N LEU A 384 13.26 -12.29 -3.77
CA LEU A 384 13.88 -11.23 -2.98
C LEU A 384 13.84 -11.67 -1.53
N ARG A 385 15.00 -11.73 -0.87
CA ARG A 385 15.09 -11.85 0.58
C ARG A 385 15.47 -10.52 1.21
N VAL A 386 14.82 -10.15 2.30
CA VAL A 386 15.22 -9.03 3.17
C VAL A 386 15.14 -9.50 4.62
N GLY A 387 16.29 -9.79 5.22
CA GLY A 387 16.39 -10.34 6.58
C GLY A 387 15.74 -11.73 6.69
N THR A 388 14.62 -11.78 7.41
CA THR A 388 13.75 -12.95 7.60
C THR A 388 12.60 -13.06 6.59
N VAL A 389 12.34 -12.00 5.81
CA VAL A 389 11.27 -11.94 4.81
C VAL A 389 11.76 -12.42 3.45
N PHE A 390 10.94 -13.24 2.77
CA PHE A 390 11.18 -13.77 1.43
C PHE A 390 9.96 -13.43 0.55
N MET A 391 10.13 -12.77 -0.59
CA MET A 391 9.03 -12.38 -1.49
C MET A 391 9.31 -12.82 -2.93
N GLN A 392 8.26 -13.21 -3.65
CA GLN A 392 8.37 -13.57 -5.07
C GLN A 392 8.62 -12.32 -5.95
N VAL A 393 9.69 -12.38 -6.74
CA VAL A 393 10.07 -11.36 -7.74
C VAL A 393 9.43 -11.71 -9.08
N GLU A 394 8.90 -10.72 -9.79
CA GLU A 394 8.32 -10.93 -11.12
C GLU A 394 9.36 -10.85 -12.25
N SER A 395 9.08 -11.57 -13.35
CA SER A 395 9.87 -11.48 -14.58
C SER A 395 9.77 -10.06 -15.17
N GLU A 396 10.79 -9.64 -15.91
CA GLU A 396 11.13 -8.22 -16.17
C GLU A 396 10.21 -7.46 -17.15
N ALA A 397 8.97 -7.91 -17.33
CA ALA A 397 8.03 -7.45 -18.34
C ALA A 397 7.61 -5.96 -18.18
N GLU A 398 7.28 -5.51 -16.95
CA GLU A 398 6.66 -4.18 -16.75
C GLU A 398 7.66 -3.01 -16.57
N SER A 399 8.98 -3.28 -16.50
CA SER A 399 9.97 -2.31 -15.98
C SER A 399 10.44 -1.23 -16.97
N THR A 400 9.53 -0.62 -17.75
CA THR A 400 9.86 0.41 -18.77
C THR A 400 9.60 1.85 -18.31
N ARG A 401 10.03 2.20 -17.09
CA ARG A 401 10.27 3.59 -16.65
C ARG A 401 11.72 3.67 -16.18
N SER A 402 12.36 4.83 -16.31
CA SER A 402 13.77 5.02 -15.92
C SER A 402 13.97 4.53 -14.48
N ALA A 403 14.81 3.52 -14.29
CA ALA A 403 14.98 2.87 -12.99
C ALA A 403 15.34 3.92 -11.91
N PRO A 404 14.56 4.01 -10.81
CA PRO A 404 14.85 4.99 -9.78
C PRO A 404 16.22 4.71 -9.17
N VAL A 405 16.97 5.78 -8.85
CA VAL A 405 18.29 5.70 -8.23
C VAL A 405 18.18 4.81 -6.99
N PRO A 406 18.97 3.72 -6.89
CA PRO A 406 18.80 2.73 -5.83
C PRO A 406 19.06 3.36 -4.46
N LEU A 407 18.24 2.98 -3.48
CA LEU A 407 18.37 3.47 -2.11
C LEU A 407 19.61 2.86 -1.44
N VAL A 408 20.28 3.62 -0.56
CA VAL A 408 21.43 3.13 0.20
C VAL A 408 20.98 2.13 1.26
N HIS A 409 21.41 0.87 1.16
CA HIS A 409 21.03 -0.22 2.07
C HIS A 409 21.81 -0.18 3.39
N THR A 410 21.49 0.80 4.25
CA THR A 410 21.95 0.81 5.64
C THR A 410 21.25 -0.29 6.46
N SER A 411 21.83 -0.72 7.58
CA SER A 411 21.21 -1.73 8.48
C SER A 411 19.80 -1.33 8.94
N SER A 412 19.60 -0.06 9.27
CA SER A 412 18.30 0.52 9.63
C SER A 412 17.34 0.62 8.43
N THR A 413 17.84 0.92 7.22
CA THR A 413 17.03 0.85 5.99
C THR A 413 16.60 -0.58 5.66
N LEU A 414 17.47 -1.58 5.86
CA LEU A 414 17.14 -2.99 5.72
C LEU A 414 16.09 -3.45 6.74
N ALA A 415 16.17 -3.01 7.99
CA ALA A 415 15.14 -3.25 9.01
C ALA A 415 13.77 -2.62 8.64
N ARG A 416 13.78 -1.44 8.01
CA ARG A 416 12.55 -0.80 7.49
C ARG A 416 12.00 -1.55 6.27
N LEU A 417 12.86 -2.04 5.37
CA LEU A 417 12.46 -2.83 4.19
C LEU A 417 11.91 -4.21 4.60
N GLU A 418 12.50 -4.87 5.60
CA GLU A 418 11.98 -6.13 6.18
C GLU A 418 10.56 -5.93 6.74
N ARG A 419 10.39 -4.91 7.60
CA ARG A 419 9.08 -4.55 8.17
C ARG A 419 8.03 -4.23 7.11
N LEU A 420 8.41 -3.48 6.07
CA LEU A 420 7.51 -3.17 4.95
C LEU A 420 7.18 -4.40 4.11
N GLY A 421 8.14 -5.31 3.87
CA GLY A 421 7.92 -6.58 3.19
C GLY A 421 6.92 -7.48 3.92
N ALA A 422 7.14 -7.71 5.22
CA ALA A 422 6.21 -8.47 6.07
C ALA A 422 4.79 -7.84 6.09
N ALA A 423 4.70 -6.51 6.07
CA ALA A 423 3.42 -5.82 5.96
C ALA A 423 2.74 -6.04 4.59
N ILE A 424 3.47 -6.00 3.48
CA ILE A 424 2.95 -6.24 2.11
C ILE A 424 2.46 -7.69 1.94
N GLN A 425 3.12 -8.64 2.59
CA GLN A 425 2.72 -10.06 2.58
C GLN A 425 1.39 -10.32 3.29
N SER A 426 0.95 -9.44 4.20
CA SER A 426 -0.35 -9.58 4.90
C SER A 426 -1.57 -9.38 4.01
N GLU A 427 -1.39 -8.89 2.78
CA GLU A 427 -2.43 -8.38 1.87
C GLU A 427 -3.22 -7.16 2.36
N ARG A 428 -2.98 -6.65 3.58
CA ARG A 428 -3.65 -5.46 4.13
C ARG A 428 -3.08 -4.16 3.56
N GLY A 429 -3.86 -3.10 3.66
CA GLY A 429 -3.37 -1.74 3.41
C GLY A 429 -2.37 -1.29 4.48
N ILE A 430 -1.38 -0.50 4.06
CA ILE A 430 -0.23 -0.09 4.90
C ILE A 430 -0.18 1.43 4.99
N LEU A 431 -0.05 1.97 6.20
CA LEU A 431 0.10 3.40 6.46
C LEU A 431 1.48 3.70 7.04
N LEU A 432 2.32 4.35 6.24
CA LEU A 432 3.63 4.86 6.65
C LEU A 432 3.48 6.26 7.25
N GLU A 433 3.64 6.36 8.56
CA GLU A 433 3.56 7.63 9.29
C GLU A 433 4.95 8.21 9.56
N GLY A 434 5.01 9.47 9.98
CA GLY A 434 6.25 10.12 10.42
C GLY A 434 6.36 11.58 9.97
N PRO A 435 7.41 12.30 10.40
CA PRO A 435 7.72 13.64 9.95
C PRO A 435 8.12 13.70 8.46
N ALA A 436 8.39 14.91 7.97
CA ALA A 436 9.01 15.10 6.66
C ALA A 436 10.40 14.44 6.60
N CYS A 437 10.84 14.05 5.41
CA CYS A 437 12.17 13.48 5.15
C CYS A 437 12.52 12.18 5.91
N SER A 438 11.55 11.44 6.46
CA SER A 438 11.76 10.09 7.03
C SER A 438 11.85 8.95 6.00
N GLY A 439 12.04 9.27 4.71
CA GLY A 439 12.30 8.29 3.65
C GLY A 439 11.11 7.47 3.13
N LYS A 440 9.88 7.64 3.65
CA LYS A 440 8.71 6.78 3.34
C LYS A 440 8.54 6.44 1.85
N THR A 441 8.40 7.46 1.00
CA THR A 441 8.16 7.32 -0.45
C THR A 441 9.33 6.59 -1.14
N ALA A 442 10.56 6.82 -0.68
CA ALA A 442 11.76 6.14 -1.20
C ALA A 442 11.83 4.67 -0.74
N LEU A 443 11.40 4.36 0.49
CA LEU A 443 11.34 2.99 1.03
C LEU A 443 10.38 2.11 0.20
N VAL A 444 9.19 2.62 -0.11
CA VAL A 444 8.20 1.92 -0.96
C VAL A 444 8.71 1.76 -2.39
N THR A 445 9.31 2.83 -2.94
CA THR A 445 9.89 2.81 -4.30
C THR A 445 11.02 1.79 -4.41
N GLU A 446 11.92 1.72 -3.42
CA GLU A 446 13.00 0.75 -3.38
C GLU A 446 12.49 -0.69 -3.24
N LEU A 447 11.51 -0.94 -2.36
CA LEU A 447 10.97 -2.28 -2.19
C LEU A 447 10.22 -2.76 -3.45
N ALA A 448 9.49 -1.88 -4.14
CA ALA A 448 8.88 -2.18 -5.43
C ALA A 448 9.93 -2.46 -6.52
N ARG A 449 11.02 -1.67 -6.55
CA ARG A 449 12.18 -1.87 -7.45
C ARG A 449 12.83 -3.23 -7.23
N LEU A 450 13.09 -3.60 -5.97
CA LEU A 450 13.69 -4.89 -5.60
C LEU A 450 12.76 -6.09 -5.88
N ALA A 451 11.45 -5.94 -5.67
CA ALA A 451 10.45 -6.97 -5.95
C ALA A 451 10.02 -7.04 -7.43
N LYS A 452 10.55 -6.15 -8.28
CA LYS A 452 10.18 -5.93 -9.69
C LYS A 452 8.68 -5.76 -9.91
N ARG A 453 8.04 -4.90 -9.11
CA ARG A 453 6.59 -4.61 -9.15
C ARG A 453 6.31 -3.21 -9.68
N THR A 454 5.31 -3.08 -10.54
CA THR A 454 4.81 -1.75 -10.96
C THR A 454 4.23 -1.00 -9.76
N LEU A 455 4.75 0.20 -9.51
CA LEU A 455 4.30 1.12 -8.49
C LEU A 455 3.66 2.37 -9.13
N VAL A 456 2.39 2.60 -8.80
CA VAL A 456 1.63 3.80 -9.20
C VAL A 456 1.61 4.76 -8.00
N VAL A 457 2.28 5.90 -8.11
CA VAL A 457 2.28 6.94 -7.08
C VAL A 457 1.17 7.96 -7.39
N ILE A 458 0.29 8.20 -6.41
CA ILE A 458 -0.82 9.16 -6.50
C ILE A 458 -0.60 10.19 -5.37
N PRO A 459 -0.19 11.43 -5.68
CA PRO A 459 -0.01 12.48 -4.69
C PRO A 459 -1.36 13.12 -4.31
N LEU A 460 -1.64 13.18 -3.01
CA LEU A 460 -2.91 13.69 -2.48
C LEU A 460 -2.73 15.08 -1.86
N HIS A 461 -3.74 15.93 -2.02
CA HIS A 461 -3.72 17.37 -1.71
C HIS A 461 -5.12 17.86 -1.31
N MET A 462 -5.22 19.09 -0.79
CA MET A 462 -6.45 19.61 -0.14
C MET A 462 -7.66 19.61 -1.07
N ASP A 463 -7.43 19.87 -2.36
CA ASP A 463 -8.45 19.94 -3.40
C ASP A 463 -8.72 18.59 -4.10
N THR A 464 -8.14 17.48 -3.63
CA THR A 464 -8.37 16.14 -4.22
C THR A 464 -9.82 15.69 -4.03
N GLU A 465 -10.47 15.31 -5.12
CA GLU A 465 -11.84 14.84 -5.14
C GLU A 465 -11.97 13.29 -5.18
N VAL A 466 -13.19 12.79 -4.99
CA VAL A 466 -13.54 11.39 -5.31
C VAL A 466 -13.32 11.09 -6.81
N SER A 467 -13.49 12.09 -7.67
CA SER A 467 -13.28 12.01 -9.12
C SER A 467 -11.83 11.67 -9.50
N ASP A 468 -10.85 12.10 -8.71
CA ASP A 468 -9.43 11.76 -8.88
C ASP A 468 -9.10 10.31 -8.45
N LEU A 469 -9.78 9.82 -7.41
CA LEU A 469 -9.56 8.46 -6.88
C LEU A 469 -10.36 7.38 -7.63
N ILE A 470 -11.52 7.71 -8.19
CA ILE A 470 -12.40 6.72 -8.86
C ILE A 470 -12.39 6.91 -10.38
N GLY A 471 -12.59 8.15 -10.83
CA GLY A 471 -12.70 8.50 -12.24
C GLY A 471 -13.79 9.53 -12.51
N GLN A 472 -13.81 10.06 -13.74
CA GLN A 472 -14.70 11.16 -14.14
C GLN A 472 -15.22 11.02 -15.57
N TRP A 473 -16.37 11.65 -15.86
CA TRP A 473 -16.95 11.72 -17.20
C TRP A 473 -16.36 12.88 -18.01
N GLN A 474 -15.46 12.57 -18.94
CA GLN A 474 -14.83 13.58 -19.80
C GLN A 474 -15.57 13.72 -21.15
N PRO A 475 -15.77 14.94 -21.66
CA PRO A 475 -16.30 15.16 -23.00
C PRO A 475 -15.29 14.71 -24.07
N VAL A 476 -15.81 14.10 -25.14
CA VAL A 476 -15.04 13.61 -26.28
C VAL A 476 -15.38 14.49 -27.48
N TYR A 477 -14.54 15.50 -27.71
CA TYR A 477 -14.61 16.37 -28.88
C TYR A 477 -14.18 15.63 -30.16
N ARG A 478 -14.58 16.13 -31.33
CA ARG A 478 -14.49 15.38 -32.60
C ARG A 478 -13.16 15.58 -33.32
N ALA A 479 -12.67 14.50 -33.92
CA ALA A 479 -11.70 14.43 -35.03
C ALA A 479 -10.27 15.01 -34.82
N ALA A 480 -9.96 15.67 -33.70
CA ALA A 480 -8.60 16.07 -33.36
C ALA A 480 -7.81 14.91 -32.71
N ASP A 481 -7.29 14.03 -33.56
CA ASP A 481 -6.48 12.86 -33.24
C ASP A 481 -7.13 11.74 -32.38
N ASP A 482 -6.57 10.54 -32.55
CA ASP A 482 -7.05 9.29 -31.99
C ASP A 482 -7.04 9.33 -30.45
N SER A 483 -8.19 9.05 -29.82
CA SER A 483 -8.37 9.39 -28.40
C SER A 483 -7.26 8.81 -27.53
N ALA A 484 -6.63 9.67 -26.72
CA ALA A 484 -5.42 9.33 -25.98
C ALA A 484 -5.60 8.07 -25.11
N ALA A 485 -6.82 7.85 -24.60
CA ALA A 485 -7.16 6.66 -23.82
C ALA A 485 -7.42 5.39 -24.66
N LEU A 486 -7.87 5.48 -25.91
CA LEU A 486 -7.88 4.33 -26.82
C LEU A 486 -6.45 3.97 -27.28
N VAL A 487 -5.58 4.96 -27.46
CA VAL A 487 -4.14 4.79 -27.75
C VAL A 487 -3.39 4.25 -26.52
N GLU A 488 -3.74 4.68 -25.31
CA GLU A 488 -3.23 4.11 -24.07
C GLU A 488 -3.73 2.68 -23.84
N SER A 489 -5.01 2.43 -24.12
CA SER A 489 -5.58 1.08 -24.05
C SER A 489 -4.99 0.14 -25.11
N SER A 490 -4.66 0.61 -26.32
CA SER A 490 -3.96 -0.20 -27.31
C SER A 490 -2.51 -0.47 -26.91
N ARG A 491 -1.82 0.48 -26.25
CA ARG A 491 -0.50 0.26 -25.63
C ARG A 491 -0.53 -0.71 -24.44
N LEU A 492 -1.55 -0.64 -23.58
CA LEU A 492 -1.76 -1.59 -22.47
C LEU A 492 -2.07 -3.01 -22.99
N LEU A 493 -2.80 -3.10 -24.09
CA LEU A 493 -3.11 -4.36 -24.75
C LEU A 493 -1.90 -4.93 -25.50
N GLU A 494 -1.13 -4.07 -26.17
CA GLU A 494 0.16 -4.40 -26.75
C GLU A 494 1.11 -4.96 -25.68
N ARG A 495 1.28 -4.24 -24.56
CA ARG A 495 2.08 -4.72 -23.42
C ARG A 495 1.61 -6.10 -22.98
N SER A 496 0.30 -6.26 -22.71
CA SER A 496 -0.30 -7.56 -22.37
C SER A 496 0.04 -8.69 -23.37
N MET A 497 0.27 -8.39 -24.65
CA MET A 497 0.75 -9.37 -25.64
C MET A 497 2.26 -9.56 -25.63
N LEU A 498 3.04 -8.48 -25.53
CA LEU A 498 4.49 -8.53 -25.39
C LEU A 498 4.91 -9.27 -24.10
N ASP A 499 4.11 -9.20 -23.05
CA ASP A 499 4.28 -9.95 -21.80
C ASP A 499 4.12 -11.46 -22.05
N VAL A 500 3.00 -11.88 -22.67
CA VAL A 500 2.74 -13.28 -23.09
C VAL A 500 3.86 -13.81 -24.00
N ILE A 501 4.37 -12.95 -24.87
CA ILE A 501 5.44 -13.25 -25.83
C ILE A 501 6.81 -13.37 -25.14
N GLY A 502 7.17 -12.44 -24.27
CA GLY A 502 8.41 -12.47 -23.49
C GLY A 502 8.45 -13.64 -22.51
N LEU A 503 7.29 -14.02 -21.98
CA LEU A 503 7.08 -15.24 -21.19
C LEU A 503 7.28 -16.53 -22.03
N ALA A 504 6.84 -16.55 -23.29
CA ALA A 504 7.03 -17.69 -24.20
C ALA A 504 8.45 -17.78 -24.79
N GLY A 505 9.15 -16.66 -24.95
CA GLY A 505 10.45 -16.55 -25.61
C GLY A 505 11.52 -17.53 -25.09
N PRO A 506 11.83 -17.56 -23.78
CA PRO A 506 12.82 -18.47 -23.20
C PRO A 506 12.54 -19.96 -23.39
N TRP A 507 11.30 -20.33 -23.72
CA TRP A 507 10.90 -21.70 -24.04
C TRP A 507 10.99 -21.98 -25.55
N LEU A 508 10.56 -21.03 -26.39
CA LEU A 508 10.67 -21.14 -27.86
C LEU A 508 12.12 -21.18 -28.34
N CYS A 509 13.03 -20.43 -27.70
CA CYS A 509 14.45 -20.37 -28.05
C CYS A 509 15.30 -21.61 -27.61
N ARG A 510 14.67 -22.76 -27.31
CA ARG A 510 15.37 -23.94 -26.73
C ARG A 510 15.00 -25.28 -27.39
N SER A 511 14.32 -25.29 -28.54
CA SER A 511 13.67 -26.52 -29.03
C SER A 511 13.28 -26.48 -30.50
N ASP A 512 13.70 -27.48 -31.28
CA ASP A 512 13.74 -27.45 -32.75
C ASP A 512 12.50 -27.97 -33.49
N THR A 513 11.35 -28.22 -32.83
CA THR A 513 10.21 -28.84 -33.54
C THR A 513 9.58 -27.91 -34.58
N PRO A 514 9.01 -28.44 -35.69
CA PRO A 514 8.29 -27.64 -36.68
C PRO A 514 7.15 -26.80 -36.08
N GLU A 515 6.44 -27.35 -35.10
CA GLU A 515 5.34 -26.69 -34.39
C GLU A 515 5.84 -25.52 -33.52
N GLN A 516 6.99 -25.67 -32.86
CA GLN A 516 7.61 -24.59 -32.07
C GLN A 516 8.18 -23.50 -32.97
N ASN A 517 8.79 -23.86 -34.11
CA ASN A 517 9.20 -22.90 -35.14
C ASN A 517 7.99 -22.15 -35.72
N SER A 518 6.85 -22.82 -35.94
CA SER A 518 5.60 -22.19 -36.35
C SER A 518 5.04 -21.24 -35.28
N ALA A 519 5.09 -21.62 -34.00
CA ALA A 519 4.71 -20.77 -32.88
C ALA A 519 5.62 -19.54 -32.74
N PHE A 520 6.93 -19.71 -32.92
CA PHE A 520 7.93 -18.63 -32.88
C PHE A 520 7.72 -17.60 -34.01
N MET A 521 7.49 -18.06 -35.24
CA MET A 521 7.16 -17.17 -36.36
C MET A 521 5.84 -16.41 -36.15
N ARG A 522 4.83 -17.06 -35.57
CA ARG A 522 3.55 -16.41 -35.18
C ARG A 522 3.75 -15.40 -34.06
N VAL A 523 4.60 -15.69 -33.07
CA VAL A 523 5.02 -14.74 -32.03
C VAL A 523 5.71 -13.51 -32.63
N ILE A 524 6.64 -13.68 -33.58
CA ILE A 524 7.26 -12.56 -34.30
C ILE A 524 6.22 -11.74 -35.06
N GLN A 525 5.22 -12.38 -35.68
CA GLN A 525 4.13 -11.69 -36.35
C GLN A 525 3.26 -10.88 -35.37
N CYS A 526 3.02 -11.38 -34.15
CA CYS A 526 2.40 -10.61 -33.07
C CYS A 526 3.25 -9.38 -32.71
N ILE A 527 4.56 -9.51 -32.50
CA ILE A 527 5.45 -8.38 -32.16
C ILE A 527 5.37 -7.27 -33.22
N LYS A 528 5.37 -7.63 -34.51
CA LYS A 528 5.18 -6.66 -35.60
C LYS A 528 3.80 -5.99 -35.58
N THR A 529 2.76 -6.78 -35.31
CA THR A 529 1.37 -6.26 -35.24
C THR A 529 1.16 -5.37 -34.01
N CYS A 530 1.91 -5.60 -32.93
CA CYS A 530 2.05 -4.72 -31.78
C CYS A 530 2.72 -3.39 -32.15
N ALA A 531 3.88 -3.40 -32.83
CA ALA A 531 4.57 -2.18 -33.25
C ALA A 531 3.70 -1.28 -34.15
N LEU A 532 2.86 -1.87 -35.01
CA LEU A 532 1.86 -1.14 -35.82
C LEU A 532 0.80 -0.39 -34.98
N LEU A 533 0.60 -0.73 -33.70
CA LEU A 533 -0.22 0.05 -32.75
C LEU A 533 0.50 1.27 -32.17
N GLN A 534 1.84 1.30 -32.20
CA GLN A 534 2.63 2.44 -31.71
C GLN A 534 2.89 3.51 -32.78
N GLY A 535 2.86 3.13 -34.06
CA GLY A 535 3.27 4.02 -35.17
C GLY A 535 4.79 4.23 -35.25
N THR A 536 5.59 3.30 -34.72
CA THR A 536 7.05 3.34 -34.73
C THR A 536 7.61 2.86 -36.07
N ALA A 537 7.98 3.80 -36.94
CA ALA A 537 8.51 3.56 -38.29
C ALA A 537 9.88 2.82 -38.37
N ALA A 538 10.29 2.17 -37.29
CA ALA A 538 11.56 1.44 -37.16
C ALA A 538 11.47 -0.05 -37.55
N LEU A 539 10.27 -0.58 -37.82
CA LEU A 539 10.04 -2.00 -38.15
C LEU A 539 9.48 -2.25 -39.56
N ASP A 540 9.17 -1.20 -40.32
CA ASP A 540 8.63 -1.28 -41.69
C ASP A 540 9.61 -1.92 -42.69
N SER A 541 10.90 -2.00 -42.35
CA SER A 541 11.96 -2.60 -43.18
C SER A 541 12.00 -4.13 -43.17
N LEU A 542 11.30 -4.80 -42.23
CA LEU A 542 11.28 -6.26 -42.11
C LEU A 542 10.06 -6.87 -42.82
N SER A 543 10.16 -7.02 -44.14
CA SER A 543 9.12 -7.57 -45.02
C SER A 543 8.81 -9.06 -44.76
N LEU A 544 7.85 -9.33 -43.86
CA LEU A 544 7.16 -10.63 -43.76
C LEU A 544 5.64 -10.43 -43.68
N GLY A 545 5.02 -10.16 -44.85
CA GLY A 545 3.61 -10.45 -45.15
C GLY A 545 2.58 -10.11 -44.08
N THR A 546 2.35 -8.82 -43.85
CA THR A 546 1.14 -8.34 -43.15
C THR A 546 0.40 -7.36 -44.06
N ASP A 547 -0.21 -7.91 -45.11
CA ASP A 547 -1.03 -7.15 -46.06
C ASP A 547 -2.32 -6.67 -45.38
N LEU A 548 -2.21 -5.51 -44.76
CA LEU A 548 -3.31 -4.76 -44.17
C LEU A 548 -3.81 -3.77 -45.22
N ASP A 549 -4.73 -4.22 -46.08
CA ASP A 549 -5.46 -3.41 -47.06
C ASP A 549 -6.25 -2.28 -46.36
N LEU A 550 -5.55 -1.19 -46.08
CA LEU A 550 -6.05 0.04 -45.49
C LEU A 550 -5.72 1.18 -46.46
N PRO A 551 -6.68 2.04 -46.80
CA PRO A 551 -6.41 3.18 -47.68
C PRO A 551 -5.48 4.18 -46.96
N ALA A 552 -4.69 4.92 -47.73
CA ALA A 552 -3.59 5.74 -47.18
C ALA A 552 -4.06 6.87 -46.23
N ASP A 553 -5.31 7.29 -46.35
CA ASP A 553 -6.01 8.28 -45.52
C ASP A 553 -6.61 7.71 -44.22
N ALA A 554 -6.54 6.38 -44.00
CA ALA A 554 -7.11 5.73 -42.82
C ALA A 554 -6.54 6.31 -41.51
N SER A 555 -7.40 6.66 -40.56
CA SER A 555 -7.01 7.21 -39.24
C SER A 555 -6.20 6.19 -38.43
N ARG A 556 -5.39 6.63 -37.45
CA ARG A 556 -4.64 5.66 -36.63
C ARG A 556 -5.59 4.74 -35.85
N MET A 557 -6.81 5.18 -35.55
CA MET A 557 -7.88 4.36 -34.97
C MET A 557 -8.38 3.26 -35.91
N GLN A 558 -8.52 3.53 -37.20
CA GLN A 558 -8.85 2.49 -38.19
C GLN A 558 -7.69 1.48 -38.32
N ARG A 559 -6.44 1.96 -38.33
CA ARG A 559 -5.23 1.12 -38.29
C ARG A 559 -5.21 0.26 -37.02
N ALA A 560 -5.50 0.83 -35.85
CA ALA A 560 -5.52 0.12 -34.57
C ALA A 560 -6.64 -0.93 -34.46
N LEU A 561 -7.84 -0.64 -34.98
CA LEU A 561 -8.95 -1.61 -35.08
C LEU A 561 -8.62 -2.79 -36.01
N ALA A 562 -7.78 -2.58 -37.02
CA ALA A 562 -7.29 -3.59 -37.95
C ALA A 562 -6.11 -4.39 -37.38
N ALA A 563 -5.13 -3.75 -36.74
CA ALA A 563 -4.06 -4.42 -36.00
C ALA A 563 -4.62 -5.29 -34.85
N ALA A 564 -5.62 -4.80 -34.10
CA ALA A 564 -6.32 -5.59 -33.09
C ALA A 564 -7.20 -6.72 -33.69
N LYS A 565 -7.64 -6.61 -34.96
CA LYS A 565 -8.25 -7.74 -35.68
C LYS A 565 -7.21 -8.82 -35.95
N LEU A 566 -6.02 -8.42 -36.39
CA LEU A 566 -4.92 -9.32 -36.74
C LEU A 566 -4.31 -10.01 -35.50
N LEU A 567 -4.04 -9.27 -34.42
CA LEU A 567 -3.64 -9.83 -33.12
C LEU A 567 -4.66 -10.87 -32.61
N LEU A 568 -5.98 -10.60 -32.73
CA LEU A 568 -6.99 -11.56 -32.29
C LEU A 568 -6.93 -12.89 -33.04
N VAL A 569 -6.69 -12.83 -34.36
CA VAL A 569 -6.49 -14.03 -35.18
C VAL A 569 -5.21 -14.75 -34.75
N GLN A 570 -4.09 -14.03 -34.61
CA GLN A 570 -2.80 -14.59 -34.19
C GLN A 570 -2.87 -15.25 -32.81
N CYS A 571 -3.56 -14.66 -31.83
CA CYS A 571 -3.73 -15.26 -30.50
C CYS A 571 -4.57 -16.53 -30.53
N MET A 572 -5.66 -16.57 -31.32
CA MET A 572 -6.42 -17.81 -31.55
C MET A 572 -5.55 -18.89 -32.21
N ASP A 573 -4.62 -18.49 -33.07
CA ASP A 573 -3.72 -19.39 -33.79
C ASP A 573 -2.51 -19.87 -32.97
N LEU A 574 -2.01 -19.08 -32.02
CA LEU A 574 -1.07 -19.52 -30.99
C LEU A 574 -1.75 -20.46 -29.99
N ARG A 575 -2.99 -20.16 -29.60
CA ARG A 575 -3.81 -21.01 -28.72
C ARG A 575 -4.10 -22.39 -29.34
N ARG A 576 -4.32 -22.45 -30.66
CA ARG A 576 -4.43 -23.71 -31.43
C ARG A 576 -3.14 -24.55 -31.37
N LEU A 577 -1.97 -23.91 -31.42
CA LEU A 577 -0.67 -24.60 -31.30
C LEU A 577 -0.39 -25.07 -29.86
N SER A 578 -0.78 -24.29 -28.84
CA SER A 578 -0.70 -24.74 -27.44
C SER A 578 -1.51 -26.02 -27.19
N GLY A 579 -2.67 -26.16 -27.84
CA GLY A 579 -3.47 -27.40 -27.82
C GLY A 579 -2.77 -28.64 -28.40
N ARG A 580 -1.61 -28.48 -29.05
CA ARG A 580 -0.72 -29.55 -29.54
C ARG A 580 0.58 -29.67 -28.72
N ASN A 581 0.58 -29.18 -27.47
CA ASN A 581 1.75 -29.03 -26.60
C ASN A 581 2.86 -28.09 -27.13
N ALA A 582 2.65 -27.37 -28.24
CA ALA A 582 3.65 -26.48 -28.84
C ALA A 582 3.75 -25.10 -28.17
N LEU A 583 3.10 -24.91 -27.02
CA LEU A 583 3.32 -23.84 -26.04
C LEU A 583 2.92 -24.36 -24.64
N PRO A 584 3.58 -23.93 -23.54
CA PRO A 584 3.23 -24.34 -22.18
C PRO A 584 1.78 -24.02 -21.81
N ARG A 585 1.14 -24.87 -21.00
CA ARG A 585 -0.28 -24.73 -20.61
C ARG A 585 -0.59 -23.40 -19.90
N TRP A 586 0.36 -22.81 -19.19
CA TRP A 586 0.19 -21.53 -18.52
C TRP A 586 0.27 -20.33 -19.50
N VAL A 587 1.00 -20.45 -20.62
CA VAL A 587 0.94 -19.48 -21.73
C VAL A 587 -0.45 -19.53 -22.39
N ALA A 588 -1.11 -20.69 -22.40
CA ALA A 588 -2.47 -20.82 -22.91
C ALA A 588 -3.51 -20.03 -22.10
N SER A 589 -3.37 -19.96 -20.77
CA SER A 589 -4.25 -19.13 -19.93
C SER A 589 -4.04 -17.64 -20.17
N GLU A 590 -2.78 -17.19 -20.29
CA GLU A 590 -2.50 -15.78 -20.61
C GLU A 590 -2.98 -15.39 -22.01
N LEU A 591 -2.80 -16.26 -23.01
CA LEU A 591 -3.39 -16.07 -24.35
C LEU A 591 -4.92 -15.96 -24.28
N VAL A 592 -5.62 -16.69 -23.40
CA VAL A 592 -7.06 -16.56 -23.20
C VAL A 592 -7.44 -15.25 -22.52
N ALA A 593 -6.69 -14.82 -21.49
CA ALA A 593 -6.91 -13.53 -20.84
C ALA A 593 -6.71 -12.37 -21.82
N ALA A 594 -5.66 -12.42 -22.62
CA ALA A 594 -5.35 -11.43 -23.65
C ALA A 594 -6.37 -11.46 -24.81
N GLU A 595 -6.86 -12.64 -25.21
CA GLU A 595 -7.97 -12.79 -26.17
C GLU A 595 -9.26 -12.13 -25.64
N ARG A 596 -9.59 -12.31 -24.35
CA ARG A 596 -10.73 -11.63 -23.69
C ARG A 596 -10.53 -10.11 -23.65
N LYS A 597 -9.33 -9.62 -23.31
CA LYS A 597 -8.98 -8.18 -23.35
C LYS A 597 -9.17 -7.60 -24.75
N LEU A 598 -8.64 -8.26 -25.79
CA LEU A 598 -8.82 -7.88 -27.20
C LEU A 598 -10.28 -7.80 -27.64
N ARG A 599 -11.07 -8.83 -27.34
CA ARG A 599 -12.49 -8.87 -27.73
C ARG A 599 -13.27 -7.72 -27.08
N ARG A 600 -13.04 -7.43 -25.80
CA ARG A 600 -13.65 -6.29 -25.09
C ARG A 600 -13.22 -4.95 -25.69
N TRP A 601 -11.92 -4.68 -25.76
CA TRP A 601 -11.38 -3.43 -26.30
C TRP A 601 -11.84 -3.16 -27.73
N ARG A 602 -11.75 -4.15 -28.62
CA ARG A 602 -12.12 -3.98 -30.03
C ARG A 602 -13.63 -3.79 -30.24
N ALA A 603 -14.47 -4.39 -29.38
CA ALA A 603 -15.91 -4.14 -29.39
C ALA A 603 -16.26 -2.73 -28.89
N GLN A 604 -15.56 -2.24 -27.87
CA GLN A 604 -15.69 -0.87 -27.37
C GLN A 604 -15.22 0.15 -28.42
N ALA A 605 -13.97 0.04 -28.89
CA ALA A 605 -13.38 0.95 -29.87
C ALA A 605 -14.20 1.03 -31.17
N LYS A 606 -14.78 -0.08 -31.64
CA LYS A 606 -15.70 -0.07 -32.79
C LYS A 606 -16.97 0.75 -32.52
N ARG A 607 -17.58 0.60 -31.33
CA ARG A 607 -18.74 1.42 -30.91
C ARG A 607 -18.38 2.90 -30.79
N GLU A 608 -17.21 3.22 -30.24
CA GLU A 608 -16.76 4.62 -30.09
C GLU A 608 -16.52 5.28 -31.45
N VAL A 609 -15.93 4.58 -32.43
CA VAL A 609 -15.82 5.07 -33.82
C VAL A 609 -17.19 5.25 -34.48
N GLU A 610 -18.11 4.29 -34.30
CA GLU A 610 -19.51 4.37 -34.78
C GLU A 610 -20.34 5.47 -34.10
N GLN A 611 -19.88 6.02 -32.98
CA GLN A 611 -20.49 7.16 -32.27
C GLN A 611 -19.85 8.50 -32.67
N ALA A 612 -18.52 8.58 -32.77
CA ALA A 612 -17.82 9.80 -33.16
C ALA A 612 -18.25 10.35 -34.55
N ALA A 613 -18.76 9.47 -35.42
CA ALA A 613 -19.26 9.80 -36.74
C ALA A 613 -20.60 10.59 -36.80
N ARG A 614 -21.28 10.90 -35.67
CA ARG A 614 -22.76 11.04 -35.69
C ARG A 614 -23.50 12.36 -35.99
N HIS A 615 -23.13 13.59 -35.64
CA HIS A 615 -21.90 14.21 -35.12
C HIS A 615 -21.96 14.51 -33.59
N GLU A 616 -22.49 13.60 -32.78
CA GLU A 616 -22.94 13.92 -31.41
C GLU A 616 -21.83 14.22 -30.38
N LEU A 617 -22.19 15.01 -29.36
CA LEU A 617 -21.30 15.40 -28.25
C LEU A 617 -21.17 14.21 -27.28
N ALA A 618 -20.12 13.41 -27.50
CA ALA A 618 -19.85 12.23 -26.70
C ALA A 618 -19.22 12.58 -25.34
N PHE A 619 -19.43 11.68 -24.37
CA PHE A 619 -18.75 11.66 -23.07
C PHE A 619 -18.34 10.22 -22.79
N ARG A 620 -17.18 10.04 -22.15
CA ARG A 620 -16.59 8.75 -21.76
C ARG A 620 -16.16 8.81 -20.30
N PHE A 621 -16.47 7.77 -19.52
CA PHE A 621 -15.92 7.63 -18.18
C PHE A 621 -14.43 7.28 -18.26
N VAL A 622 -13.63 7.92 -17.41
CA VAL A 622 -12.18 7.77 -17.37
C VAL A 622 -11.82 7.26 -15.99
N GLU A 623 -11.53 5.96 -15.90
CA GLU A 623 -11.06 5.32 -14.66
C GLU A 623 -9.76 5.96 -14.16
N SER A 624 -9.66 6.18 -12.86
CA SER A 624 -8.47 6.75 -12.22
C SER A 624 -7.23 5.84 -12.33
N PRO A 625 -6.02 6.35 -12.06
CA PRO A 625 -4.83 5.51 -11.87
C PRO A 625 -4.99 4.45 -10.77
N LEU A 626 -5.81 4.73 -9.73
CA LEU A 626 -6.12 3.77 -8.67
C LEU A 626 -7.00 2.63 -9.19
N VAL A 627 -8.09 2.92 -9.90
CA VAL A 627 -8.98 1.88 -10.45
C VAL A 627 -8.25 1.00 -11.48
N ASN A 628 -7.44 1.62 -12.34
CA ASN A 628 -6.56 0.89 -13.26
C ASN A 628 -5.56 -0.02 -12.50
N ALA A 629 -4.98 0.44 -11.40
CA ALA A 629 -4.10 -0.39 -10.58
C ALA A 629 -4.84 -1.52 -9.84
N VAL A 630 -6.07 -1.28 -9.38
CA VAL A 630 -6.94 -2.30 -8.76
C VAL A 630 -7.28 -3.42 -9.75
N ARG A 631 -7.65 -3.07 -11.00
CA ARG A 631 -7.95 -4.06 -12.05
C ARG A 631 -6.72 -4.83 -12.55
N ASN A 632 -5.55 -4.18 -12.63
CA ASN A 632 -4.32 -4.81 -13.17
C ASN A 632 -3.40 -5.43 -12.10
N GLY A 633 -3.58 -5.13 -10.81
CA GLY A 633 -2.81 -5.71 -9.73
C GLY A 633 -1.50 -5.01 -9.36
N HIS A 634 -1.29 -3.80 -9.86
CA HIS A 634 -0.12 -2.99 -9.51
C HIS A 634 -0.16 -2.57 -8.03
N TRP A 635 0.98 -2.15 -7.49
CA TRP A 635 1.04 -1.52 -6.17
C TRP A 635 0.70 -0.04 -6.29
N VAL A 636 -0.06 0.50 -5.34
CA VAL A 636 -0.39 1.93 -5.28
C VAL A 636 0.25 2.55 -4.05
N LEU A 637 0.86 3.72 -4.23
CA LEU A 637 1.30 4.60 -3.15
C LEU A 637 0.48 5.89 -3.15
N LEU A 638 -0.40 6.02 -2.15
CA LEU A 638 -1.14 7.25 -1.85
C LEU A 638 -0.24 8.18 -1.02
N ASP A 639 0.49 9.10 -1.66
CA ASP A 639 1.44 9.96 -0.97
C ASP A 639 0.73 11.17 -0.33
N ASN A 640 0.90 11.35 0.98
CA ASN A 640 0.25 12.38 1.81
C ASN A 640 -1.28 12.23 1.91
N VAL A 641 -1.76 11.03 2.22
CA VAL A 641 -3.20 10.73 2.38
C VAL A 641 -3.90 11.62 3.41
N ASN A 642 -3.17 12.16 4.38
CA ASN A 642 -3.70 13.11 5.35
C ASN A 642 -3.78 14.57 4.85
N CYS A 643 -3.46 14.83 3.59
CA CYS A 643 -3.73 16.11 2.91
C CYS A 643 -4.97 16.05 2.01
N ALA A 644 -5.56 14.88 1.75
CA ALA A 644 -6.89 14.81 1.12
C ALA A 644 -8.00 15.03 2.17
N PRO A 645 -9.18 15.53 1.76
CA PRO A 645 -10.36 15.56 2.62
C PRO A 645 -10.66 14.17 3.20
N PRO A 646 -10.95 14.03 4.51
CA PRO A 646 -11.20 12.72 5.14
C PRO A 646 -12.27 11.92 4.39
N ASP A 647 -13.30 12.62 3.95
CA ASP A 647 -14.43 12.16 3.16
C ASP A 647 -14.09 11.45 1.85
N VAL A 648 -13.00 11.87 1.20
CA VAL A 648 -12.47 11.27 -0.04
C VAL A 648 -11.64 10.02 0.30
N VAL A 649 -10.85 10.08 1.39
CA VAL A 649 -10.11 8.94 1.94
C VAL A 649 -11.06 7.83 2.41
N GLU A 650 -12.22 8.17 2.98
CA GLU A 650 -13.17 7.19 3.49
C GLU A 650 -13.87 6.37 2.39
N ARG A 651 -13.90 6.83 1.13
CA ARG A 651 -14.35 6.00 -0.02
C ARG A 651 -13.49 4.74 -0.21
N LEU A 652 -12.25 4.74 0.30
CA LEU A 652 -11.32 3.60 0.27
C LEU A 652 -11.59 2.55 1.36
N ASN A 653 -12.43 2.84 2.37
CA ASN A 653 -12.63 1.94 3.52
C ASN A 653 -13.08 0.52 3.12
N SER A 654 -13.91 0.39 2.08
CA SER A 654 -14.39 -0.91 1.57
C SER A 654 -13.33 -1.69 0.78
N LEU A 655 -12.36 -0.99 0.17
CA LEU A 655 -11.19 -1.58 -0.49
C LEU A 655 -10.13 -2.07 0.53
N LEU A 656 -10.29 -1.70 1.80
CA LEU A 656 -9.38 -1.98 2.91
C LEU A 656 -9.93 -3.03 3.92
N GLU A 657 -11.03 -3.70 3.60
CA GLU A 657 -11.52 -4.87 4.33
C GLU A 657 -10.89 -6.18 3.81
N GLU A 658 -11.14 -7.31 4.50
CA GLU A 658 -10.58 -8.62 4.14
C GLU A 658 -11.10 -9.13 2.79
N ASP A 659 -12.37 -8.85 2.49
CA ASP A 659 -13.00 -9.01 1.19
C ASP A 659 -13.14 -7.63 0.52
N PRO A 660 -12.14 -7.19 -0.27
CA PRO A 660 -12.10 -5.82 -0.78
C PRO A 660 -13.17 -5.55 -1.85
N VAL A 661 -13.89 -4.44 -1.68
CA VAL A 661 -14.94 -3.95 -2.59
C VAL A 661 -14.70 -2.48 -2.93
N LEU A 662 -14.77 -2.12 -4.21
CA LEU A 662 -14.73 -0.72 -4.67
C LEU A 662 -15.96 -0.41 -5.56
N GLY A 663 -16.90 0.38 -5.05
CA GLY A 663 -18.13 0.74 -5.75
C GLY A 663 -17.96 1.98 -6.64
N LEU A 664 -18.04 1.78 -7.96
CA LEU A 664 -17.97 2.82 -9.00
C LEU A 664 -19.36 3.45 -9.22
N HIS A 665 -19.89 4.11 -8.20
CA HIS A 665 -21.22 4.74 -8.25
C HIS A 665 -21.29 5.91 -9.25
N GLU A 666 -20.14 6.48 -9.58
CA GLU A 666 -19.90 7.51 -10.57
C GLU A 666 -20.01 6.95 -12.02
N HIS A 667 -19.90 5.63 -12.20
CA HIS A 667 -20.15 4.95 -13.47
C HIS A 667 -21.65 4.70 -13.69
N ALA A 668 -22.14 4.83 -14.92
CA ALA A 668 -23.58 4.80 -15.23
C ALA A 668 -24.25 3.44 -14.92
N ASP A 669 -23.47 2.36 -14.90
CA ASP A 669 -23.91 1.01 -14.54
C ASP A 669 -23.79 0.69 -13.04
N GLY A 670 -23.09 1.53 -12.26
CA GLY A 670 -22.86 1.33 -10.81
C GLY A 670 -22.05 0.07 -10.47
N GLU A 671 -21.02 -0.26 -11.27
CA GLU A 671 -20.19 -1.46 -11.11
C GLU A 671 -19.50 -1.51 -9.73
N GLU A 672 -19.49 -2.70 -9.10
CA GLU A 672 -18.75 -2.97 -7.88
C GLU A 672 -17.58 -3.90 -8.19
N LEU A 673 -16.35 -3.43 -8.00
CA LEU A 673 -15.14 -4.24 -8.17
C LEU A 673 -14.90 -5.09 -6.93
N THR A 674 -14.76 -6.40 -7.11
CA THR A 674 -14.51 -7.36 -6.03
C THR A 674 -13.48 -8.41 -6.48
N ARG A 675 -12.95 -9.22 -5.54
CA ARG A 675 -12.17 -10.41 -5.93
C ARG A 675 -13.02 -11.46 -6.68
N ALA A 676 -14.35 -11.49 -6.45
CA ALA A 676 -15.24 -12.52 -6.98
C ALA A 676 -15.62 -12.33 -8.46
N ASN A 677 -15.63 -11.09 -8.96
CA ASN A 677 -15.96 -10.77 -10.37
C ASN A 677 -14.73 -10.39 -11.22
N GLU A 678 -13.53 -10.87 -10.86
CA GLU A 678 -12.25 -10.50 -11.48
C GLU A 678 -11.94 -8.97 -11.45
N GLY A 679 -12.65 -8.18 -10.64
CA GLY A 679 -12.56 -6.71 -10.60
C GLY A 679 -11.42 -6.16 -9.72
N VAL A 680 -11.12 -6.82 -8.60
CA VAL A 680 -9.97 -6.53 -7.73
C VAL A 680 -8.94 -7.64 -7.88
N HIS A 681 -7.77 -7.31 -8.44
CA HIS A 681 -6.75 -8.31 -8.73
C HIS A 681 -6.01 -8.79 -7.45
N PRO A 682 -5.76 -10.11 -7.25
CA PRO A 682 -5.16 -10.64 -6.02
C PRO A 682 -3.78 -10.07 -5.66
N ARG A 683 -3.00 -9.60 -6.63
CA ARG A 683 -1.66 -8.98 -6.41
C ARG A 683 -1.71 -7.49 -6.06
N PHE A 684 -2.87 -6.84 -6.16
CA PHE A 684 -3.04 -5.43 -5.79
C PHE A 684 -2.61 -5.21 -4.33
N ARG A 685 -1.89 -4.12 -4.08
CA ARG A 685 -1.47 -3.68 -2.73
C ARG A 685 -1.57 -2.17 -2.64
N ILE A 686 -2.05 -1.68 -1.50
CA ILE A 686 -2.25 -0.25 -1.23
C ILE A 686 -1.39 0.18 -0.05
N ILE A 687 -0.47 1.11 -0.33
CA ILE A 687 0.38 1.77 0.65
C ILE A 687 -0.01 3.25 0.66
N ALA A 688 -0.01 3.86 1.84
CA ALA A 688 -0.26 5.28 2.01
C ALA A 688 0.84 5.92 2.87
N CYS A 689 1.21 7.17 2.58
CA CYS A 689 2.08 7.97 3.42
C CYS A 689 1.27 9.04 4.15
N ALA A 690 1.53 9.25 5.43
CA ALA A 690 0.98 10.37 6.19
C ALA A 690 2.07 11.14 6.97
N ASN A 691 1.88 12.45 7.09
CA ASN A 691 2.70 13.34 7.91
C ASN A 691 1.82 14.28 8.73
N GLY A 692 1.57 13.92 10.00
CA GLY A 692 0.78 14.70 10.95
C GLY A 692 1.43 15.98 11.46
N GLN A 693 2.64 16.33 11.01
CA GLN A 693 3.30 17.63 11.31
C GLN A 693 3.07 18.69 10.23
N ARG A 694 2.35 18.40 9.13
CA ARG A 694 1.96 19.45 8.17
C ARG A 694 0.87 20.34 8.77
N PRO A 695 0.90 21.68 8.57
CA PRO A 695 -0.22 22.55 8.95
C PRO A 695 -1.54 22.15 8.28
N GLU A 696 -1.46 21.71 7.03
CA GLU A 696 -2.55 21.20 6.19
C GLU A 696 -2.93 19.73 6.48
N ALA A 697 -2.55 19.19 7.65
CA ALA A 697 -2.86 17.80 8.01
C ALA A 697 -4.29 17.64 8.51
N HIS A 698 -5.17 17.09 7.66
CA HIS A 698 -6.42 16.51 8.13
C HIS A 698 -6.14 15.31 9.07
N LYS A 699 -6.97 15.17 10.10
CA LYS A 699 -6.92 14.01 10.99
C LYS A 699 -7.62 12.81 10.35
N LEU A 700 -6.86 11.76 10.05
CA LEU A 700 -7.40 10.48 9.56
C LEU A 700 -8.39 9.87 10.56
N SER A 701 -9.48 9.27 10.07
CA SER A 701 -10.52 8.70 10.91
C SER A 701 -10.08 7.36 11.52
N GLY A 702 -10.62 7.03 12.70
CA GLY A 702 -10.38 5.72 13.32
C GLY A 702 -10.87 4.55 12.45
N ALA A 703 -11.87 4.78 11.59
CA ALA A 703 -12.35 3.79 10.63
C ALA A 703 -11.27 3.42 9.59
N PHE A 704 -10.54 4.41 9.08
CA PHE A 704 -9.40 4.20 8.18
C PHE A 704 -8.19 3.60 8.93
N LEU A 705 -7.78 4.22 10.04
CA LEU A 705 -6.61 3.81 10.83
C LEU A 705 -6.72 2.36 11.33
N ASN A 706 -7.91 1.92 11.75
CA ASN A 706 -8.10 0.56 12.26
C ASN A 706 -7.98 -0.51 11.16
N ARG A 707 -8.19 -0.17 9.88
CA ARG A 707 -8.01 -1.09 8.74
C ARG A 707 -6.54 -1.27 8.35
N MET A 708 -5.75 -0.20 8.46
CA MET A 708 -4.35 -0.18 8.04
C MET A 708 -3.40 -0.86 9.03
N LEU A 709 -2.33 -1.45 8.52
CA LEU A 709 -1.08 -1.70 9.26
C LEU A 709 -0.31 -0.39 9.35
N ARG A 710 -0.11 0.13 10.56
CA ARG A 710 0.57 1.42 10.80
C ARG A 710 2.05 1.18 11.11
N ILE A 711 2.94 1.88 10.38
CA ILE A 711 4.39 1.84 10.61
C ILE A 711 4.89 3.27 10.72
N TRP A 712 5.38 3.66 11.89
CA TRP A 712 6.05 4.93 12.11
C TRP A 712 7.49 4.88 11.59
N LEU A 713 7.87 5.90 10.82
CA LEU A 713 9.23 6.11 10.34
C LEU A 713 9.79 7.40 10.92
N ALA A 714 10.70 7.27 11.89
CA ALA A 714 11.46 8.36 12.49
C ALA A 714 12.28 9.15 11.45
N PRO A 715 12.65 10.42 11.72
CA PRO A 715 13.55 11.19 10.85
C PRO A 715 14.83 10.42 10.50
N LEU A 716 15.33 10.59 9.28
CA LEU A 716 16.65 10.05 8.88
C LEU A 716 17.83 10.73 9.62
N ASP A 717 17.55 11.78 10.41
CA ASP A 717 18.48 12.55 11.25
C ASP A 717 18.11 12.53 12.75
N ALA A 718 17.34 11.53 13.20
CA ALA A 718 17.04 11.32 14.61
C ALA A 718 18.27 10.78 15.35
N GLY A 719 18.65 11.38 16.48
CA GLY A 719 19.85 11.02 17.26
C GLY A 719 21.12 11.79 16.89
N LEU A 720 21.25 12.40 15.70
CA LEU A 720 22.45 13.18 15.33
C LEU A 720 22.76 14.35 16.28
N ALA A 721 21.75 14.93 16.93
CA ALA A 721 21.91 16.03 17.89
C ALA A 721 22.53 15.58 19.25
N GLU A 722 22.54 14.28 19.51
CA GLU A 722 23.10 13.64 20.71
C GLU A 722 24.51 13.10 20.48
N VAL A 723 25.00 13.08 19.23
CA VAL A 723 26.36 12.64 18.90
C VAL A 723 27.38 13.66 19.40
N ASP A 724 28.29 13.19 20.25
CA ASP A 724 29.42 13.95 20.79
C ASP A 724 30.77 13.50 20.22
N GLY A 725 31.80 14.32 20.43
CA GLY A 725 33.13 14.13 19.84
C GLY A 725 33.99 13.01 20.44
N SER A 726 33.38 12.05 21.16
CA SER A 726 34.05 10.89 21.77
C SER A 726 34.27 9.77 20.75
N GLU A 727 35.09 8.78 21.08
CA GLU A 727 35.29 7.60 20.22
C GLU A 727 34.00 6.78 20.04
N ALA A 728 33.17 6.70 21.08
CA ALA A 728 31.84 6.10 21.01
C ALA A 728 30.90 6.90 20.08
N GLY A 729 30.94 8.23 20.17
CA GLY A 729 30.19 9.12 19.27
C GLY A 729 30.66 9.02 17.81
N ALA A 730 31.97 8.84 17.56
CA ALA A 730 32.51 8.60 16.22
C ALA A 730 31.95 7.29 15.62
N LYS A 731 31.93 6.21 16.40
CA LYS A 731 31.34 4.91 16.00
C LYS A 731 29.83 5.01 15.76
N ALA A 732 29.11 5.77 16.60
CA ALA A 732 27.69 6.05 16.39
C ALA A 732 27.43 6.88 15.12
N LEU A 733 28.28 7.87 14.82
CA LEU A 733 28.20 8.70 13.63
C LEU A 733 28.41 7.89 12.34
N ASP A 734 29.36 6.96 12.32
CA ASP A 734 29.59 6.05 11.18
C ASP A 734 28.43 5.08 10.94
N ALA A 735 27.82 4.56 12.02
CA ALA A 735 26.67 3.66 11.93
C ALA A 735 25.35 4.35 11.52
N HIS A 736 25.34 5.69 11.45
CA HIS A 736 24.13 6.49 11.31
C HIS A 736 23.64 6.61 9.86
N ASP A 737 22.33 6.42 9.64
CA ASP A 737 21.67 6.48 8.32
C ASP A 737 22.07 7.72 7.50
N ALA A 738 21.87 8.92 8.06
CA ALA A 738 22.23 10.17 7.40
C ALA A 738 23.72 10.25 6.99
N THR A 739 24.65 9.72 7.79
CA THR A 739 26.08 9.73 7.46
C THR A 739 26.36 8.79 6.30
N ALA A 740 25.81 7.57 6.33
CA ALA A 740 25.99 6.58 5.27
C ALA A 740 25.37 7.01 3.93
N ILE A 741 24.16 7.59 3.95
CA ILE A 741 23.50 8.16 2.77
C ILE A 741 24.32 9.35 2.22
N THR A 742 24.88 10.19 3.10
CA THR A 742 25.76 11.29 2.68
C THR A 742 27.07 10.76 2.10
N ALA A 743 27.69 9.74 2.71
CA ALA A 743 28.95 9.15 2.25
C ALA A 743 28.81 8.50 0.86
N PHE A 744 27.67 7.87 0.57
CA PHE A 744 27.37 7.34 -0.76
C PHE A 744 27.38 8.44 -1.84
N ALA A 745 26.95 9.67 -1.53
CA ALA A 745 27.02 10.81 -2.44
C ALA A 745 28.45 11.33 -2.69
N PHE A 746 29.46 10.79 -2.00
CA PHE A 746 30.89 11.06 -2.18
C PHE A 746 31.71 9.76 -2.37
N ALA A 747 31.10 8.64 -2.77
CA ALA A 747 31.77 7.34 -2.86
C ALA A 747 32.92 7.30 -3.90
N ASP A 748 32.85 8.17 -4.90
CA ASP A 748 33.83 8.41 -5.96
C ASP A 748 34.87 9.50 -5.60
N VAL A 749 34.79 10.10 -4.40
CA VAL A 749 35.64 11.21 -3.96
C VAL A 749 36.65 10.74 -2.92
N VAL A 750 37.94 10.99 -3.17
CA VAL A 750 39.00 10.76 -2.19
C VAL A 750 38.78 11.66 -0.96
N GLY A 751 38.57 11.05 0.20
CA GLY A 751 38.18 11.76 1.43
C GLY A 751 36.66 11.96 1.61
N GLY A 752 35.82 11.36 0.76
CA GLY A 752 34.37 11.53 0.77
C GLY A 752 33.67 11.13 2.08
N GLN A 753 34.15 10.08 2.76
CA GLN A 753 33.62 9.66 4.07
C GLN A 753 33.87 10.73 5.15
N GLN A 754 35.01 11.41 5.11
CA GLN A 754 35.36 12.51 6.02
C GLN A 754 34.46 13.73 5.78
N VAL A 755 34.13 14.04 4.51
CA VAL A 755 33.14 15.08 4.16
C VAL A 755 31.75 14.73 4.72
N ALA A 756 31.33 13.48 4.57
CA ALA A 756 30.04 13.01 5.06
C ALA A 756 29.93 13.09 6.59
N ARG A 757 30.97 12.66 7.33
CA ARG A 757 31.05 12.81 8.78
C ARG A 757 30.99 14.29 9.21
N LEU A 758 31.75 15.16 8.55
CA LEU A 758 31.74 16.61 8.82
C LEU A 758 30.33 17.20 8.66
N LEU A 759 29.68 16.94 7.52
CA LEU A 759 28.35 17.46 7.23
C LEU A 759 27.28 16.89 8.16
N ALA A 760 27.32 15.59 8.47
CA ALA A 760 26.37 14.95 9.37
C ALA A 760 26.50 15.45 10.82
N LEU A 761 27.73 15.61 11.33
CA LEU A 761 27.97 16.15 12.67
C LEU A 761 27.61 17.63 12.77
N ALA A 762 27.93 18.42 11.73
CA ALA A 762 27.51 19.82 11.64
C ALA A 762 25.98 19.98 11.59
N HIS A 763 25.28 19.14 10.83
CA HIS A 763 23.81 19.07 10.81
C HIS A 763 23.24 18.76 12.20
N GLY A 764 23.84 17.79 12.92
CA GLY A 764 23.45 17.46 14.30
C GLY A 764 23.58 18.64 15.27
N LYS A 765 24.73 19.34 15.28
CA LYS A 765 24.93 20.52 16.13
C LYS A 765 24.06 21.72 15.72
N ALA A 766 23.84 21.94 14.42
CA ALA A 766 22.91 22.96 13.94
C ALA A 766 21.48 22.69 14.39
N LYS A 767 20.97 21.46 14.20
CA LYS A 767 19.64 21.02 14.63
C LYS A 767 19.44 21.29 16.14
N LYS A 768 20.42 20.89 16.97
CA LYS A 768 20.43 21.18 18.42
C LYS A 768 20.40 22.68 18.73
N CYS A 769 21.04 23.53 17.93
CA CYS A 769 20.99 24.99 18.09
C CYS A 769 19.64 25.60 17.68
N PHE A 770 19.01 25.13 16.61
CA PHE A 770 17.65 25.57 16.23
C PHE A 770 16.60 25.11 17.26
N GLU A 771 16.75 23.92 17.83
CA GLU A 771 15.85 23.37 18.86
C GLU A 771 16.03 24.04 20.24
N SER A 772 17.24 24.51 20.58
CA SER A 772 17.56 25.09 21.90
C SER A 772 17.69 26.62 21.96
N SER A 773 17.55 27.33 20.83
CA SER A 773 17.71 28.79 20.77
C SER A 773 16.42 29.48 20.36
N PRO A 774 15.79 30.31 21.22
CA PRO A 774 14.58 31.04 20.84
C PRO A 774 14.81 32.01 19.66
N LEU A 775 16.05 32.52 19.52
CA LEU A 775 16.48 33.36 18.38
C LEU A 775 16.46 32.63 17.03
N LEU A 776 16.60 31.29 17.03
CA LEU A 776 16.57 30.46 15.82
C LEU A 776 15.23 29.74 15.63
N ALA A 777 14.53 29.42 16.73
CA ALA A 777 13.18 28.83 16.68
C ALA A 777 12.16 29.74 15.98
N GLY A 778 12.36 31.06 16.03
CA GLY A 778 11.52 32.05 15.33
C GLY A 778 11.57 32.00 13.80
N HIS A 779 12.53 31.29 13.18
CA HIS A 779 12.70 31.28 11.72
C HIS A 779 11.68 30.45 10.92
N GLY A 780 10.68 29.86 11.58
CA GLY A 780 9.51 29.22 10.94
C GLY A 780 9.76 27.88 10.22
N PHE A 781 11.01 27.55 9.87
CA PHE A 781 11.37 26.33 9.15
C PHE A 781 12.20 25.38 10.03
N PRO A 782 11.73 24.15 10.31
CA PRO A 782 12.52 23.17 11.06
C PRO A 782 13.69 22.65 10.21
N ILE A 783 14.84 22.45 10.86
CA ILE A 783 16.00 21.82 10.24
C ILE A 783 15.73 20.32 10.03
N THR A 784 15.96 19.84 8.80
CA THR A 784 15.70 18.44 8.42
C THR A 784 16.83 17.85 7.57
N PHE A 785 16.81 16.54 7.38
CA PHE A 785 17.74 15.81 6.52
C PHE A 785 17.83 16.35 5.07
N ARG A 786 16.82 17.10 4.59
CA ARG A 786 16.89 17.81 3.30
C ARG A 786 17.94 18.92 3.30
N ASN A 787 18.15 19.63 4.41
CA ASN A 787 19.22 20.61 4.56
C ASN A 787 20.60 19.94 4.41
N LEU A 788 20.79 18.77 5.04
CA LEU A 788 22.02 17.98 4.94
C LEU A 788 22.26 17.49 3.52
N LEU A 789 21.24 16.94 2.84
CA LEU A 789 21.36 16.49 1.46
C LEU A 789 21.66 17.64 0.48
N ASN A 790 21.12 18.83 0.72
CA ASN A 790 21.42 20.02 -0.08
C ASN A 790 22.82 20.57 0.20
N ALA A 791 23.29 20.54 1.45
CA ALA A 791 24.67 20.85 1.83
C ALA A 791 25.67 19.88 1.17
N ALA A 792 25.37 18.58 1.18
CA ALA A 792 26.15 17.55 0.52
C ALA A 792 26.23 17.74 -0.99
N LYS A 793 25.10 18.01 -1.67
CA LYS A 793 25.08 18.31 -3.11
C LYS A 793 25.92 19.55 -3.47
N PHE A 794 25.86 20.62 -2.68
CA PHE A 794 26.67 21.81 -2.93
C PHE A 794 28.16 21.57 -2.64
N ALA A 795 28.49 20.86 -1.55
CA ALA A 795 29.85 20.46 -1.25
C ALA A 795 30.44 19.57 -2.36
N ARG A 796 29.70 18.58 -2.87
CA ARG A 796 30.11 17.75 -4.00
C ARG A 796 30.45 18.60 -5.23
N HIS A 797 29.58 19.53 -5.61
CA HIS A 797 29.81 20.43 -6.73
C HIS A 797 31.08 21.29 -6.57
N LEU A 798 31.41 21.71 -5.34
CA LEU A 798 32.66 22.44 -5.06
C LEU A 798 33.90 21.54 -5.12
N VAL A 799 33.81 20.27 -4.71
CA VAL A 799 34.91 19.29 -4.87
C VAL A 799 35.13 18.94 -6.34
N GLU A 800 34.06 18.80 -7.13
CA GLU A 800 34.12 18.66 -8.59
C GLU A 800 34.77 19.88 -9.28
N GLN A 801 34.73 21.06 -8.65
CA GLN A 801 35.47 22.27 -9.03
C GLN A 801 36.88 22.37 -8.43
N GLY A 802 37.40 21.30 -7.81
CA GLY A 802 38.76 21.26 -7.24
C GLY A 802 38.95 21.99 -5.91
N ARG A 803 37.87 22.36 -5.20
CA ARG A 803 37.99 22.87 -3.81
C ARG A 803 38.34 21.73 -2.85
N SER A 804 39.04 22.06 -1.77
CA SER A 804 39.38 21.06 -0.75
C SER A 804 38.11 20.48 -0.11
N PRO A 805 38.06 19.18 0.21
CA PRO A 805 36.84 18.53 0.73
C PRO A 805 36.32 19.17 2.03
N THR A 806 37.21 19.67 2.89
CA THR A 806 36.86 20.38 4.13
C THR A 806 36.26 21.77 3.88
N ALA A 807 36.83 22.57 2.97
CA ALA A 807 36.29 23.88 2.61
C ALA A 807 34.95 23.74 1.87
N ALA A 808 34.81 22.73 1.01
CA ALA A 808 33.56 22.38 0.36
C ALA A 808 32.46 22.00 1.37
N ALA A 809 32.79 21.21 2.40
CA ALA A 809 31.86 20.89 3.50
C ALA A 809 31.42 22.16 4.27
N ALA A 810 32.36 23.04 4.62
CA ALA A 810 32.08 24.28 5.32
C ALA A 810 31.17 25.23 4.50
N ALA A 811 31.46 25.40 3.21
CA ALA A 811 30.61 26.17 2.29
C ALA A 811 29.22 25.53 2.09
N GLY A 812 29.16 24.19 2.04
CA GLY A 812 27.93 23.40 2.08
C GLY A 812 27.06 23.75 3.28
N PHE A 813 27.66 23.81 4.47
CA PHE A 813 26.98 24.18 5.71
C PHE A 813 26.55 25.66 5.72
N ILE A 814 27.46 26.60 5.48
CA ILE A 814 27.17 28.04 5.55
C ILE A 814 26.00 28.41 4.63
N ARG A 815 25.97 27.86 3.40
CA ARG A 815 24.87 28.08 2.45
C ARG A 815 23.50 27.56 2.92
N ASN A 816 23.45 26.43 3.64
CA ASN A 816 22.19 25.72 3.94
C ASN A 816 21.67 25.91 5.38
N TYR A 817 22.49 26.46 6.28
CA TYR A 817 22.13 26.68 7.69
C TYR A 817 22.35 28.13 8.17
N VAL A 818 23.31 28.88 7.60
CA VAL A 818 23.69 30.21 8.10
C VAL A 818 23.15 31.34 7.23
N ALA A 819 23.23 31.21 5.89
CA ALA A 819 22.93 32.30 4.95
C ALA A 819 21.48 32.81 5.01
N GLY A 820 20.51 31.97 5.41
CA GLY A 820 19.10 32.34 5.53
C GLY A 820 18.68 32.82 6.93
N VAL A 821 19.59 32.89 7.90
CA VAL A 821 19.30 33.37 9.26
C VAL A 821 19.43 34.89 9.29
N GLU A 822 18.43 35.60 9.81
CA GLU A 822 18.44 37.07 9.92
C GLU A 822 19.20 37.57 11.16
N PRO A 823 18.98 37.04 12.38
CA PRO A 823 19.73 37.48 13.57
C PRO A 823 21.24 37.22 13.44
N GLN A 824 22.05 38.28 13.54
CA GLN A 824 23.52 38.17 13.52
C GLN A 824 24.05 37.25 14.64
N GLU A 825 23.46 37.31 15.85
CA GLU A 825 23.76 36.38 16.95
C GLU A 825 23.47 34.92 16.60
N GLY A 826 22.38 34.67 15.85
CA GLY A 826 22.01 33.35 15.35
C GLY A 826 23.03 32.82 14.34
N ARG A 827 23.50 33.67 13.41
CA ARG A 827 24.62 33.33 12.51
C ARG A 827 25.88 33.00 13.30
N ALA A 828 26.31 33.88 14.20
CA ALA A 828 27.53 33.72 15.00
C ALA A 828 27.53 32.41 15.82
N ARG A 829 26.39 32.04 16.40
CA ARG A 829 26.23 30.77 17.13
C ARG A 829 26.40 29.55 16.21
N LEU A 830 25.77 29.52 15.04
CA LEU A 830 25.90 28.42 14.08
C LEU A 830 27.31 28.30 13.49
N LEU A 831 27.99 29.43 13.30
CA LEU A 831 29.39 29.48 12.88
C LEU A 831 30.34 28.95 13.97
N SER A 832 30.06 29.27 15.24
CA SER A 832 30.80 28.72 16.39
C SER A 832 30.67 27.19 16.48
N GLU A 833 29.47 26.64 16.27
CA GLU A 833 29.27 25.18 16.17
C GLU A 833 30.03 24.56 14.97
N LEU A 834 30.05 25.22 13.80
CA LEU A 834 30.86 24.75 12.67
C LEU A 834 32.36 24.71 13.04
N VAL A 835 32.88 25.75 13.70
CA VAL A 835 34.27 25.80 14.19
C VAL A 835 34.55 24.72 15.25
N CYS A 836 33.57 24.39 16.10
CA CYS A 836 33.65 23.28 17.04
C CYS A 836 33.75 21.92 16.31
N VAL A 837 32.90 21.68 15.30
CA VAL A 837 32.89 20.46 14.49
C VAL A 837 34.18 20.29 13.68
N LEU A 838 34.71 21.37 13.09
CA LEU A 838 35.98 21.35 12.35
C LEU A 838 37.20 21.07 13.25
N LYS A 839 37.09 21.29 14.57
CA LYS A 839 38.12 20.97 15.59
C LYS A 839 37.90 19.60 16.26
N CYS A 840 36.87 18.86 15.88
CA CYS A 840 36.44 17.67 16.61
C CYS A 840 37.37 16.45 16.40
N PRO A 841 37.89 15.80 17.47
CA PRO A 841 38.79 14.64 17.33
C PRO A 841 38.19 13.47 16.55
N ALA A 842 36.87 13.25 16.66
CA ALA A 842 36.13 12.22 15.91
C ALA A 842 36.21 12.38 14.38
N VAL A 843 36.49 13.59 13.88
CA VAL A 843 36.73 13.88 12.46
C VAL A 843 38.21 13.73 12.12
N VAL A 844 39.09 14.30 12.97
CA VAL A 844 40.52 14.43 12.69
C VAL A 844 41.29 13.11 12.81
N SER A 845 40.95 12.24 13.76
CA SER A 845 41.71 11.02 14.10
C SER A 845 41.75 9.97 12.99
N ALA A 846 40.74 9.95 12.12
CA ALA A 846 40.61 9.01 11.00
C ALA A 846 41.50 9.32 9.78
N THR A 847 42.41 10.30 9.91
CA THR A 847 43.42 10.62 8.88
C THR A 847 44.68 9.74 8.96
N SER A 848 44.82 8.94 10.02
CA SER A 848 46.03 8.19 10.34
C SER A 848 46.16 6.81 9.66
N SER A 849 45.08 6.26 9.10
CA SER A 849 45.02 4.88 8.58
C SER A 849 45.25 4.73 7.07
N VAL A 850 45.38 5.82 6.31
CA VAL A 850 45.59 5.80 4.84
C VAL A 850 47.02 6.21 4.50
N SER A 851 47.99 5.34 4.82
CA SER A 851 49.43 5.64 4.66
C SER A 851 50.28 4.43 4.27
N ALA A 852 49.70 3.44 3.58
CA ALA A 852 50.40 2.27 3.03
C ALA A 852 50.05 2.06 1.55
N GLY A 853 50.70 2.78 0.63
CA GLY A 853 50.55 2.55 -0.81
C GLY A 853 50.39 3.78 -1.73
N ALA A 854 50.93 4.95 -1.39
CA ALA A 854 51.01 6.09 -2.31
C ALA A 854 52.39 6.77 -2.23
N SER A 855 53.03 7.00 -3.37
CA SER A 855 54.40 7.52 -3.46
C SER A 855 54.47 9.04 -3.37
N GLN A 856 55.20 9.53 -2.36
CA GLN A 856 55.87 10.85 -2.30
C GLN A 856 55.11 12.04 -2.93
N GLY A 857 54.08 12.53 -2.24
CA GLY A 857 53.46 13.84 -2.45
C GLY A 857 53.04 14.45 -1.10
N ALA A 858 53.92 15.25 -0.48
CA ALA A 858 53.82 15.56 0.95
C ALA A 858 52.77 16.63 1.30
N ALA A 859 51.53 16.21 1.52
CA ALA A 859 50.48 17.00 2.17
C ALA A 859 50.02 16.29 3.46
N GLY A 860 50.87 16.31 4.50
CA GLY A 860 50.58 15.65 5.78
C GLY A 860 49.44 16.31 6.57
N PRO A 861 49.07 15.79 7.75
CA PRO A 861 47.98 16.34 8.57
C PRO A 861 48.17 17.82 8.94
N GLN A 862 49.40 18.32 9.01
CA GLN A 862 49.68 19.75 9.15
C GLN A 862 49.20 20.60 7.97
N ALA A 863 49.27 20.10 6.72
CA ALA A 863 48.73 20.79 5.56
C ALA A 863 47.20 20.80 5.57
N MET A 864 46.57 19.72 6.06
CA MET A 864 45.12 19.68 6.29
C MET A 864 44.69 20.67 7.40
N VAL A 865 45.46 20.77 8.48
CA VAL A 865 45.24 21.77 9.56
C VAL A 865 45.48 23.19 9.05
N GLN A 866 46.49 23.44 8.21
CA GLN A 866 46.70 24.75 7.58
C GLN A 866 45.57 25.10 6.60
N GLY A 867 45.09 24.14 5.80
CA GLY A 867 43.92 24.32 4.94
C GLY A 867 42.63 24.59 5.74
N LEU A 868 42.47 23.94 6.90
CA LEU A 868 41.40 24.24 7.86
C LEU A 868 41.56 25.63 8.47
N GLN A 869 42.77 26.05 8.84
CA GLN A 869 43.04 27.41 9.34
C GLN A 869 42.86 28.48 8.26
N LEU A 870 43.15 28.17 7.00
CA LEU A 870 42.91 29.08 5.87
C LEU A 870 41.40 29.20 5.61
N ALA A 871 40.67 28.09 5.53
CA ALA A 871 39.22 28.08 5.38
C ALA A 871 38.51 28.73 6.59
N MET A 872 39.03 28.53 7.82
CA MET A 872 38.56 29.26 9.00
C MET A 872 38.78 30.77 8.83
N ARG A 873 39.95 31.23 8.38
CA ARG A 873 40.21 32.67 8.14
C ARG A 873 39.34 33.24 7.00
N GLU A 874 39.11 32.48 5.93
CA GLU A 874 38.20 32.89 4.84
C GLU A 874 36.76 33.01 5.35
N VAL A 875 36.30 32.08 6.21
CA VAL A 875 34.98 32.14 6.85
C VAL A 875 34.90 33.25 7.89
N GLU A 876 35.86 33.38 8.79
CA GLU A 876 35.95 34.44 9.80
C GLU A 876 35.97 35.83 9.15
N ALA A 877 36.71 36.01 8.04
CA ALA A 877 36.69 37.23 7.24
C ALA A 877 35.35 37.47 6.53
N ALA A 878 34.74 36.44 5.93
CA ALA A 878 33.41 36.56 5.32
C ALA A 878 32.31 36.88 6.36
N CYS A 879 32.49 36.45 7.62
CA CYS A 879 31.59 36.78 8.72
C CYS A 879 31.82 38.21 9.24
N ALA A 880 33.08 38.64 9.35
CA ALA A 880 33.43 40.04 9.66
C ALA A 880 32.97 41.02 8.57
N ALA A 881 32.82 40.57 7.32
CA ALA A 881 32.23 41.33 6.20
C ALA A 881 30.70 41.19 6.08
N SER A 882 30.05 40.49 7.02
CA SER A 882 28.59 40.36 7.14
C SER A 882 28.04 41.10 8.38
N VAL A 883 28.89 41.87 9.05
CA VAL A 883 28.55 42.79 10.15
C VAL A 883 28.43 44.21 9.61
#